data_AF-A0A2R6J847-F1
#
_entry.id   AF-A0A2R6J847-F1
#
_cell.length_a   1.000
_cell.length_b   1.000
_cell.length_c   1.000
_cell.angle_alpha   90.00
_cell.angle_beta   90.00
_cell.angle_gamma   90.00
#
_symmetry.space_group_name_H-M   'P 1'
#
loop_
_entity.id
_entity.type
_entity.pdbx_description
1 polymer ?
#
loop_
_entity_poly.entity_id
_entity_poly.type
_entity_poly.pdbx_seq_one_letter_code
_entity_poly.pdbx_strand_id
1 'polypeptide(L)'
;MSGVAGAQSTATFVLDGNTAGWVGQSPDAIAERTNPTLALTPGERYEITWTNVDGQDHNVAVLDAEENVLERTEIVSEQGATQTLTFTATKEMAAYLCEVHPTSMRGELQVGGTTTDTTSGESSPERYMPQGPTVGLETVVEGRMTAPLALETPPGGDRRFVVDQVGQVYTLDGGSLEPFIDVGNRLVNFDDLPEQKRIDERGLLGIAFHPNYRDNRKFYLHYSAPPRFSSGVPESERPVLEIPSPFYTHNAGDVLFGPDGYLYMGMGNGGGDLRIEGNVDDWYGNRGGNGQDVTENLLGSILRIDVDSREDDKAYGIPEDNPLVGEEGLDEQYAWGFRNPWRMTFDRGNLFVCDVGQFNYEEVSVVEKGKNYGWNVREGSHCFASAERRSNRNTVIEECPERTPPDVRGGEPLVPPIIEYPHRHEGTGVGVAVTGGTIYENATIPGLRGKFVFGDYSKTGKPGGSVFAATPSKEGQWPLEEVTFEGFDDGTLDSYVLGVYPDSRGELYVLTTDNIGVRGETGAVRKIEPPTTETTTAAPTATPEQPPTATPTPTPTPTPTPTPTATSTPTSTPTPTATSTPTSETSTTTTGTTTDTPSRDTTRETTTATNTGESEGWISRVDGPGFGVLATLTALGGVAVKLLSERE
;
A
#
# COMPACT_ATOMS: atom_id res chain seq x y z
N MET A 1 21.72 -24.08 -65.49
CA MET A 1 20.51 -23.60 -64.79
C MET A 1 19.75 -24.81 -64.28
N SER A 2 19.56 -24.90 -62.97
CA SER A 2 18.52 -25.67 -62.26
C SER A 2 18.65 -25.28 -60.79
N GLY A 3 18.00 -24.18 -60.41
CA GLY A 3 17.96 -23.76 -59.01
C GLY A 3 16.95 -24.62 -58.27
N VAL A 4 17.40 -25.41 -57.31
CA VAL A 4 16.51 -25.96 -56.29
C VAL A 4 16.32 -24.85 -55.26
N ALA A 5 15.16 -24.20 -55.29
CA ALA A 5 14.77 -23.33 -54.18
C ALA A 5 14.58 -24.22 -52.94
N GLY A 6 15.47 -24.08 -51.96
CA GLY A 6 15.25 -24.69 -50.66
C GLY A 6 14.00 -24.07 -50.04
N ALA A 7 12.97 -24.87 -49.80
CA ALA A 7 11.84 -24.42 -49.01
C ALA A 7 12.36 -24.09 -47.60
N GLN A 8 12.22 -22.84 -47.18
CA GLN A 8 12.40 -22.49 -45.77
C GLN A 8 11.31 -23.24 -44.99
N SER A 9 11.72 -24.06 -44.02
CA SER A 9 10.80 -24.72 -43.10
C SER A 9 10.22 -23.68 -42.15
N THR A 10 8.93 -23.37 -42.31
CA THR A 10 8.17 -22.63 -41.29
C THR A 10 8.11 -23.48 -40.01
N ALA A 11 8.40 -22.87 -38.85
CA ALA A 11 8.17 -23.52 -37.57
C ALA A 11 6.78 -23.15 -37.04
N THR A 12 6.00 -24.14 -36.63
CA THR A 12 4.60 -23.97 -36.21
C THR A 12 4.45 -24.23 -34.72
N PHE A 13 3.88 -23.27 -34.00
CA PHE A 13 3.37 -23.44 -32.64
C PHE A 13 1.88 -23.80 -32.72
N VAL A 14 1.44 -24.74 -31.88
CA VAL A 14 0.04 -25.16 -31.78
C VAL A 14 -0.47 -24.86 -30.38
N LEU A 15 -1.60 -24.16 -30.29
CA LEU A 15 -2.24 -23.72 -29.05
C LEU A 15 -3.72 -24.12 -29.01
N ASP A 16 -4.27 -24.29 -27.82
CA ASP A 16 -5.72 -24.27 -27.59
C ASP A 16 -6.14 -22.95 -26.94
N GLY A 17 -7.17 -22.33 -27.49
CA GLY A 17 -7.78 -21.09 -27.02
C GLY A 17 -8.91 -21.37 -26.05
N ASN A 18 -8.67 -21.06 -24.78
CA ASN A 18 -9.64 -21.10 -23.69
C ASN A 18 -9.58 -19.77 -22.94
N THR A 19 -10.72 -19.25 -22.48
CA THR A 19 -10.83 -18.02 -21.67
C THR A 19 -9.92 -17.96 -20.44
N ALA A 20 -9.46 -19.10 -19.90
CA ALA A 20 -8.47 -19.18 -18.83
C ALA A 20 -7.01 -18.94 -19.28
N GLY A 21 -6.70 -19.11 -20.57
CA GLY A 21 -5.38 -18.89 -21.17
C GLY A 21 -5.13 -19.70 -22.45
N TRP A 22 -4.07 -19.36 -23.17
CA TRP A 22 -3.57 -20.21 -24.27
C TRP A 22 -2.91 -21.45 -23.68
N VAL A 23 -3.36 -22.65 -24.03
CA VAL A 23 -2.68 -23.89 -23.61
C VAL A 23 -1.81 -24.38 -24.76
N GLY A 24 -0.50 -24.51 -24.55
CA GLY A 24 0.40 -25.04 -25.58
C GLY A 24 0.16 -26.52 -25.85
N GLN A 25 0.23 -26.91 -27.12
CA GLN A 25 0.04 -28.30 -27.59
C GLN A 25 1.27 -28.85 -28.32
N SER A 26 1.98 -28.01 -29.10
CA SER A 26 3.19 -28.41 -29.82
C SER A 26 4.03 -27.19 -30.19
N PRO A 27 5.38 -27.26 -30.19
CA PRO A 27 6.22 -28.42 -29.85
C PRO A 27 6.21 -28.77 -28.35
N ASP A 28 6.74 -29.95 -27.99
CA ASP A 28 6.82 -30.47 -26.62
C ASP A 28 7.34 -29.45 -25.58
N ALA A 29 8.21 -28.52 -25.99
CA ALA A 29 8.77 -27.47 -25.13
C ALA A 29 7.71 -26.46 -24.59
N ILE A 30 6.54 -26.38 -25.23
CA ILE A 30 5.41 -25.54 -24.80
C ILE A 30 4.17 -26.35 -24.39
N ALA A 31 4.18 -27.67 -24.57
CA ALA A 31 3.01 -28.52 -24.32
C ALA A 31 2.53 -28.44 -22.86
N GLU A 32 1.20 -28.41 -22.68
CA GLU A 32 0.49 -28.31 -21.38
C GLU A 32 0.75 -27.01 -20.58
N ARG A 33 1.60 -26.10 -21.08
CA ARG A 33 1.88 -24.81 -20.42
C ARG A 33 0.80 -23.79 -20.78
N THR A 34 0.31 -23.06 -19.78
CA THR A 34 -0.54 -21.89 -20.00
C THR A 34 0.32 -20.68 -20.39
N ASN A 35 -0.08 -19.96 -21.44
CA ASN A 35 0.57 -18.78 -21.98
C ASN A 35 2.10 -18.92 -22.20
N PRO A 36 2.55 -19.95 -22.93
CA PRO A 36 3.98 -20.23 -23.09
C PRO A 36 4.73 -19.12 -23.83
N THR A 37 5.94 -18.80 -23.38
CA THR A 37 6.90 -18.00 -24.18
C THR A 37 7.24 -18.76 -25.47
N LEU A 38 7.07 -18.12 -26.63
CA LEU A 38 7.44 -18.68 -27.93
C LEU A 38 8.79 -18.08 -28.36
N ALA A 39 9.82 -18.93 -28.44
CA ALA A 39 11.16 -18.52 -28.86
C ALA A 39 11.25 -18.42 -30.39
N LEU A 40 11.69 -17.26 -30.89
CA LEU A 40 11.77 -16.93 -32.31
C LEU A 40 13.18 -16.47 -32.71
N THR A 41 13.57 -16.73 -33.96
CA THR A 41 14.77 -16.19 -34.59
C THR A 41 14.39 -15.02 -35.51
N PRO A 42 14.94 -13.80 -35.32
CA PRO A 42 14.58 -12.67 -36.18
C PRO A 42 14.95 -12.95 -37.65
N GLY A 43 13.97 -12.74 -38.54
CA GLY A 43 14.06 -13.02 -39.97
C GLY A 43 13.55 -14.42 -40.40
N GLU A 44 13.25 -15.32 -39.46
CA GLU A 44 12.62 -16.61 -39.78
C GLU A 44 11.08 -16.50 -39.81
N ARG A 45 10.43 -17.40 -40.54
CA ARG A 45 8.96 -17.46 -40.68
C ARG A 45 8.38 -18.47 -39.71
N TYR A 46 7.33 -18.06 -39.02
CA TYR A 46 6.62 -18.85 -38.02
C TYR A 46 5.12 -18.90 -38.30
N GLU A 47 4.47 -19.90 -37.71
CA GLU A 47 3.03 -20.04 -37.65
C GLU A 47 2.58 -20.21 -36.20
N ILE A 48 1.50 -19.54 -35.80
CA ILE A 48 0.72 -19.89 -34.61
C ILE A 48 -0.62 -20.45 -35.10
N THR A 49 -0.80 -21.75 -34.97
CA THR A 49 -2.08 -22.43 -35.19
C THR A 49 -2.79 -22.55 -33.85
N TRP A 50 -4.05 -22.14 -33.77
CA TRP A 50 -4.82 -22.16 -32.53
C TRP A 50 -6.24 -22.70 -32.76
N THR A 51 -6.74 -23.48 -31.79
CA THR A 51 -8.10 -24.05 -31.83
C THR A 51 -8.96 -23.49 -30.71
N ASN A 52 -10.15 -22.99 -31.04
CA ASN A 52 -11.15 -22.55 -30.05
C ASN A 52 -11.70 -23.79 -29.31
N VAL A 53 -11.42 -23.96 -28.01
CA VAL A 53 -11.88 -25.15 -27.26
C VAL A 53 -13.08 -24.91 -26.34
N ASP A 54 -13.50 -23.66 -26.11
CA ASP A 54 -14.60 -23.30 -25.20
C ASP A 54 -15.80 -22.60 -25.86
N GLY A 55 -15.71 -22.27 -27.15
CA GLY A 55 -16.78 -21.63 -27.91
C GLY A 55 -17.03 -20.17 -27.54
N GLN A 56 -16.07 -19.48 -26.92
CA GLN A 56 -16.10 -18.02 -26.75
C GLN A 56 -15.40 -17.33 -27.94
N ASP A 57 -15.60 -16.02 -28.07
CA ASP A 57 -14.97 -15.22 -29.13
C ASP A 57 -13.44 -15.16 -28.92
N HIS A 58 -12.64 -15.68 -29.86
CA HIS A 58 -11.17 -15.67 -29.77
C HIS A 58 -10.51 -15.28 -31.08
N ASN A 59 -9.32 -14.67 -30.99
CA ASN A 59 -8.34 -14.56 -32.08
C ASN A 59 -6.91 -14.66 -31.53
N VAL A 60 -5.89 -14.73 -32.39
CA VAL A 60 -4.49 -14.47 -32.00
C VAL A 60 -4.01 -13.20 -32.69
N ALA A 61 -3.45 -12.28 -31.92
CA ALA A 61 -2.71 -11.11 -32.38
C ALA A 61 -1.25 -11.16 -31.88
N VAL A 62 -0.32 -10.69 -32.70
CA VAL A 62 1.12 -10.51 -32.40
C VAL A 62 1.41 -9.02 -32.27
N LEU A 63 2.19 -8.64 -31.26
CA LEU A 63 2.38 -7.24 -30.84
C LEU A 63 3.85 -6.88 -30.68
N ASP A 64 4.15 -5.59 -30.84
CA ASP A 64 5.43 -5.02 -30.42
C ASP A 64 5.51 -4.72 -28.91
N ALA A 65 6.64 -4.19 -28.45
CA ALA A 65 6.88 -3.84 -27.05
C ALA A 65 6.00 -2.66 -26.57
N GLU A 66 5.56 -1.81 -27.49
CA GLU A 66 4.65 -0.68 -27.28
C GLU A 66 3.16 -1.06 -27.36
N GLU A 67 2.85 -2.36 -27.49
CA GLU A 67 1.51 -2.95 -27.62
C GLU A 67 0.73 -2.60 -28.91
N ASN A 68 1.42 -2.21 -29.99
CA ASN A 68 0.78 -2.12 -31.30
C ASN A 68 0.60 -3.52 -31.90
N VAL A 69 -0.59 -3.81 -32.42
CA VAL A 69 -0.86 -5.06 -33.14
C VAL A 69 -0.18 -5.03 -34.52
N LEU A 70 0.77 -5.94 -34.71
CA LEU A 70 1.54 -6.10 -35.95
C LEU A 70 0.83 -7.01 -36.95
N GLU A 71 0.32 -8.16 -36.47
CA GLU A 71 -0.34 -9.20 -37.27
C GLU A 71 -1.44 -9.89 -36.45
N ARG A 72 -2.52 -10.40 -37.06
CA ARG A 72 -3.60 -11.10 -36.34
C ARG A 72 -4.49 -12.02 -37.19
N THR A 73 -5.18 -12.95 -36.52
CA THR A 73 -6.28 -13.74 -37.10
C THR A 73 -7.64 -13.03 -36.94
N GLU A 74 -8.67 -13.52 -37.63
CA GLU A 74 -10.05 -13.10 -37.41
C GLU A 74 -10.56 -13.59 -36.04
N ILE A 75 -11.60 -12.95 -35.50
CA ILE A 75 -12.30 -13.40 -34.29
C ILE A 75 -13.32 -14.47 -34.66
N VAL A 76 -13.26 -15.64 -34.00
CA VAL A 76 -14.20 -16.75 -34.21
C VAL A 76 -14.72 -17.32 -32.89
N SER A 77 -16.00 -17.68 -32.88
CA SER A 77 -16.76 -18.13 -31.71
C SER A 77 -17.22 -19.60 -31.79
N GLU A 78 -16.89 -20.30 -32.88
CA GLU A 78 -17.28 -21.69 -33.08
C GLU A 78 -16.32 -22.64 -32.32
N GLN A 79 -16.87 -23.39 -31.36
CA GLN A 79 -16.10 -24.40 -30.63
C GLN A 79 -15.59 -25.49 -31.59
N GLY A 80 -14.29 -25.73 -31.57
CA GLY A 80 -13.58 -26.63 -32.48
C GLY A 80 -13.05 -25.94 -33.76
N ALA A 81 -13.31 -24.64 -33.97
CA ALA A 81 -12.72 -23.92 -35.08
C ALA A 81 -11.22 -23.68 -34.87
N THR A 82 -10.43 -23.86 -35.93
CA THR A 82 -8.97 -23.68 -35.93
C THR A 82 -8.57 -22.59 -36.93
N GLN A 83 -7.67 -21.69 -36.54
CA GLN A 83 -7.05 -20.69 -37.42
C GLN A 83 -5.53 -20.74 -37.30
N THR A 84 -4.83 -20.23 -38.32
CA THR A 84 -3.35 -20.12 -38.34
C THR A 84 -2.93 -18.71 -38.71
N LEU A 85 -2.10 -18.10 -37.87
CA LEU A 85 -1.40 -16.84 -38.15
C LEU A 85 0.01 -17.15 -38.67
N THR A 86 0.34 -16.73 -39.89
CA THR A 86 1.70 -16.85 -40.45
C THR A 86 2.39 -15.48 -40.42
N PHE A 87 3.56 -15.38 -39.80
CA PHE A 87 4.31 -14.12 -39.69
C PHE A 87 5.82 -14.34 -39.83
N THR A 88 6.59 -13.26 -40.01
CA THR A 88 8.06 -13.30 -40.02
C THR A 88 8.54 -12.58 -38.77
N ALA A 89 9.36 -13.24 -37.95
CA ALA A 89 9.79 -12.68 -36.67
C ALA A 89 10.64 -11.42 -36.87
N THR A 90 10.25 -10.31 -36.25
CA THR A 90 11.05 -9.07 -36.18
C THR A 90 11.51 -8.84 -34.75
N LYS A 91 12.59 -8.08 -34.54
CA LYS A 91 13.08 -7.73 -33.19
C LYS A 91 12.13 -6.85 -32.38
N GLU A 92 11.11 -6.30 -33.03
CA GLU A 92 10.09 -5.46 -32.41
C GLU A 92 9.01 -6.32 -31.74
N MET A 93 8.76 -7.54 -32.22
CA MET A 93 7.77 -8.46 -31.66
C MET A 93 8.12 -8.87 -30.23
N ALA A 94 7.18 -8.69 -29.30
CA ALA A 94 7.38 -8.93 -27.87
C ALA A 94 6.30 -9.84 -27.25
N ALA A 95 5.09 -9.90 -27.81
CA ALA A 95 3.98 -10.68 -27.22
C ALA A 95 3.00 -11.20 -28.26
N TYR A 96 2.18 -12.17 -27.84
CA TYR A 96 0.98 -12.58 -28.56
C TYR A 96 -0.21 -12.72 -27.59
N LEU A 97 -1.42 -12.36 -28.02
CA LEU A 97 -2.63 -12.41 -27.17
C LEU A 97 -3.92 -12.64 -27.95
N CYS A 98 -5.01 -12.92 -27.22
CA CYS A 98 -6.38 -12.80 -27.72
C CYS A 98 -6.90 -11.39 -27.50
N GLU A 99 -7.31 -10.66 -28.55
CA GLU A 99 -7.80 -9.28 -28.41
C GLU A 99 -9.12 -9.20 -27.63
N VAL A 100 -9.88 -10.30 -27.56
CA VAL A 100 -11.10 -10.42 -26.75
C VAL A 100 -10.77 -10.71 -25.27
N HIS A 101 -9.69 -11.45 -25.01
CA HIS A 101 -9.30 -11.94 -23.69
C HIS A 101 -7.83 -11.58 -23.34
N PRO A 102 -7.41 -10.30 -23.48
CA PRO A 102 -5.98 -9.92 -23.50
C PRO A 102 -5.26 -10.11 -22.15
N THR A 103 -6.02 -10.23 -21.06
CA THR A 103 -5.48 -10.40 -19.69
C THR A 103 -5.17 -11.86 -19.35
N SER A 104 -6.04 -12.80 -19.77
CA SER A 104 -5.89 -14.23 -19.47
C SER A 104 -5.18 -15.00 -20.57
N MET A 105 -5.36 -14.60 -21.83
CA MET A 105 -4.83 -15.29 -23.01
C MET A 105 -3.72 -14.46 -23.65
N ARG A 106 -2.56 -14.36 -22.99
CA ARG A 106 -1.39 -13.63 -23.47
C ARG A 106 -0.09 -14.34 -23.10
N GLY A 107 0.74 -14.65 -24.09
CA GLY A 107 2.11 -15.14 -23.90
C GLY A 107 3.16 -14.19 -24.50
N GLU A 108 4.42 -14.51 -24.24
CA GLU A 108 5.59 -13.74 -24.65
C GLU A 108 6.16 -14.24 -25.99
N LEU A 109 6.74 -13.35 -26.80
CA LEU A 109 7.56 -13.71 -27.96
C LEU A 109 9.02 -13.34 -27.69
N GLN A 110 9.88 -14.35 -27.54
CA GLN A 110 11.29 -14.14 -27.24
C GLN A 110 12.11 -14.16 -28.54
N VAL A 111 12.46 -12.99 -29.07
CA VAL A 111 13.09 -12.88 -30.40
C VAL A 111 14.62 -12.70 -30.34
N GLY A 112 15.35 -13.78 -30.61
CA GLY A 112 16.79 -13.70 -30.95
C GLY A 112 17.79 -14.29 -29.95
N GLY A 113 17.47 -15.42 -29.32
CA GLY A 113 18.45 -16.16 -28.51
C GLY A 113 19.37 -17.07 -29.34
N THR A 114 20.69 -16.82 -29.32
CA THR A 114 21.69 -17.85 -29.65
C THR A 114 22.79 -17.88 -28.61
N THR A 115 23.02 -19.05 -28.03
CA THR A 115 24.09 -19.33 -27.08
C THR A 115 25.47 -19.15 -27.72
N THR A 116 26.27 -18.21 -27.23
CA THR A 116 27.73 -18.27 -27.36
C THR A 116 28.44 -17.67 -26.16
N ASP A 117 29.25 -18.50 -25.51
CA ASP A 117 30.15 -18.17 -24.42
C ASP A 117 31.26 -17.22 -24.89
N THR A 118 31.20 -15.94 -24.51
CA THR A 118 32.35 -15.01 -24.59
C THR A 118 32.18 -13.89 -23.55
N THR A 119 33.21 -13.69 -22.73
CA THR A 119 33.27 -12.65 -21.71
C THR A 119 33.26 -11.23 -22.29
N SER A 120 32.09 -10.60 -22.30
CA SER A 120 31.93 -9.15 -22.30
C SER A 120 30.64 -8.83 -21.55
N GLY A 121 30.73 -8.08 -20.45
CA GLY A 121 29.58 -7.80 -19.60
C GLY A 121 28.56 -6.91 -20.32
N GLU A 122 27.47 -7.52 -20.78
CA GLU A 122 26.22 -6.80 -20.95
C GLU A 122 25.64 -6.58 -19.55
N SER A 123 25.53 -5.32 -19.15
CA SER A 123 24.82 -4.93 -17.95
C SER A 123 23.36 -5.34 -18.10
N SER A 124 22.85 -6.15 -17.16
CA SER A 124 21.42 -6.15 -16.84
C SER A 124 20.93 -4.70 -16.72
N PRO A 125 19.69 -4.38 -17.12
CA PRO A 125 19.13 -3.03 -16.90
C PRO A 125 19.36 -2.62 -15.44
N GLU A 126 19.82 -1.38 -15.23
CA GLU A 126 20.31 -0.95 -13.93
C GLU A 126 19.15 -0.97 -12.94
N ARG A 127 19.31 -1.74 -11.84
CA ARG A 127 18.23 -1.90 -10.85
C ARG A 127 17.96 -0.53 -10.23
N TYR A 128 16.72 -0.06 -10.30
CA TYR A 128 16.32 1.26 -9.78
C TYR A 128 16.75 1.49 -8.32
N MET A 129 16.54 0.51 -7.44
CA MET A 129 17.10 0.50 -6.10
C MET A 129 18.39 -0.32 -6.08
N PRO A 130 19.52 0.16 -5.52
CA PRO A 130 20.68 -0.70 -5.28
C PRO A 130 20.33 -1.89 -4.37
N GLN A 131 21.04 -3.00 -4.53
CA GLN A 131 20.87 -4.16 -3.66
C GLN A 131 21.41 -3.86 -2.26
N GLY A 132 20.55 -4.05 -1.25
CA GLY A 132 20.86 -3.91 0.17
C GLY A 132 21.29 -5.24 0.82
N PRO A 133 21.13 -5.37 2.16
CA PRO A 133 21.53 -6.58 2.88
C PRO A 133 20.67 -7.79 2.51
N THR A 134 21.27 -8.98 2.61
CA THR A 134 20.56 -10.26 2.53
C THR A 134 20.15 -10.73 3.93
N VAL A 135 18.94 -11.26 4.06
CA VAL A 135 18.33 -11.73 5.31
C VAL A 135 17.74 -13.14 5.16
N GLY A 136 17.65 -13.86 6.27
CA GLY A 136 16.91 -15.13 6.36
C GLY A 136 15.41 -14.88 6.59
N LEU A 137 14.59 -15.90 6.34
CA LEU A 137 13.14 -15.83 6.52
C LEU A 137 12.61 -17.12 7.18
N GLU A 138 12.09 -17.01 8.40
CA GLU A 138 11.47 -18.11 9.14
C GLU A 138 9.94 -18.02 9.03
N THR A 139 9.26 -19.00 8.42
CA THR A 139 7.80 -19.09 8.50
C THR A 139 7.37 -19.45 9.91
N VAL A 140 6.66 -18.55 10.58
CA VAL A 140 6.17 -18.76 11.95
C VAL A 140 4.77 -19.39 11.96
N VAL A 141 3.91 -19.01 11.02
CA VAL A 141 2.61 -19.64 10.78
C VAL A 141 2.08 -19.30 9.38
N GLU A 142 1.36 -20.25 8.78
CA GLU A 142 0.70 -20.16 7.47
C GLU A 142 -0.57 -21.04 7.46
N GLY A 143 -1.37 -21.00 6.39
CA GLY A 143 -2.43 -21.99 6.17
C GLY A 143 -3.69 -21.84 7.05
N ARG A 144 -3.97 -20.63 7.54
CA ARG A 144 -5.16 -20.34 8.39
C ARG A 144 -5.71 -18.94 8.26
N MET A 145 -4.88 -17.96 7.89
CA MET A 145 -5.31 -16.57 7.71
C MET A 145 -5.60 -16.33 6.22
N THR A 146 -6.48 -15.37 5.93
CA THR A 146 -6.78 -14.97 4.55
C THR A 146 -5.77 -13.94 4.05
N ALA A 147 -5.70 -12.82 4.75
CA ALA A 147 -4.82 -11.70 4.47
C ALA A 147 -4.46 -11.03 5.82
N PRO A 148 -3.35 -11.43 6.48
CA PRO A 148 -2.90 -10.81 7.70
C PRO A 148 -2.43 -9.37 7.42
N LEU A 149 -3.21 -8.39 7.85
CA LEU A 149 -3.05 -6.98 7.50
C LEU A 149 -2.26 -6.18 8.54
N ALA A 150 -2.21 -6.59 9.81
CA ALA A 150 -1.44 -5.92 10.84
C ALA A 150 -0.93 -6.89 11.91
N LEU A 151 0.22 -6.58 12.51
CA LEU A 151 0.76 -7.27 13.67
C LEU A 151 1.08 -6.23 14.75
N GLU A 152 0.50 -6.40 15.92
CA GLU A 152 0.58 -5.43 17.02
C GLU A 152 0.94 -6.12 18.34
N THR A 153 1.67 -5.42 19.22
CA THR A 153 2.07 -5.93 20.55
C THR A 153 1.66 -4.96 21.66
N PRO A 154 0.75 -5.32 22.58
CA PRO A 154 0.22 -4.36 23.56
C PRO A 154 1.30 -3.78 24.49
N PRO A 155 1.17 -2.51 24.91
CA PRO A 155 2.13 -1.84 25.78
C PRO A 155 2.55 -2.66 27.02
N GLY A 156 3.84 -3.03 27.04
CA GLY A 156 4.46 -3.77 28.14
C GLY A 156 4.13 -5.27 28.21
N GLY A 157 3.62 -5.87 27.14
CA GLY A 157 3.54 -7.32 26.94
C GLY A 157 4.41 -7.80 25.77
N ASP A 158 4.53 -9.12 25.61
CA ASP A 158 5.27 -9.77 24.51
C ASP A 158 4.36 -10.62 23.60
N ARG A 159 3.05 -10.66 23.90
CA ARG A 159 2.06 -11.37 23.09
C ARG A 159 1.70 -10.54 21.88
N ARG A 160 1.92 -11.10 20.70
CA ARG A 160 1.55 -10.49 19.41
C ARG A 160 0.11 -10.79 19.06
N PHE A 161 -0.54 -9.85 18.39
CA PHE A 161 -1.88 -9.97 17.84
C PHE A 161 -1.80 -9.74 16.34
N VAL A 162 -2.36 -10.67 15.56
CA VAL A 162 -2.39 -10.60 14.10
C VAL A 162 -3.82 -10.35 13.65
N VAL A 163 -4.01 -9.30 12.88
CA VAL A 163 -5.29 -8.88 12.31
C VAL A 163 -5.44 -9.49 10.93
N ASP A 164 -6.52 -10.24 10.69
CA ASP A 164 -6.85 -10.82 9.39
C ASP A 164 -8.05 -10.07 8.78
N GLN A 165 -7.94 -9.70 7.49
CA GLN A 165 -8.88 -8.80 6.81
C GLN A 165 -10.36 -9.24 6.93
N VAL A 166 -10.59 -10.56 6.98
CA VAL A 166 -11.92 -11.18 7.08
C VAL A 166 -12.58 -11.07 8.47
N GLY A 167 -11.97 -10.31 9.40
CA GLY A 167 -12.60 -9.93 10.67
C GLY A 167 -12.11 -10.71 11.90
N GLN A 168 -11.08 -11.54 11.75
CA GLN A 168 -10.47 -12.29 12.85
C GLN A 168 -9.27 -11.53 13.41
N VAL A 169 -9.13 -11.48 14.73
CA VAL A 169 -7.85 -11.19 15.38
C VAL A 169 -7.39 -12.45 16.09
N TYR A 170 -6.14 -12.84 15.89
CA TYR A 170 -5.51 -13.97 16.54
C TYR A 170 -4.40 -13.52 17.50
N THR A 171 -4.21 -14.19 18.62
CA THR A 171 -2.96 -14.09 19.38
C THR A 171 -1.94 -15.06 18.79
N LEU A 172 -0.70 -14.60 18.58
CA LEU A 172 0.41 -15.40 18.06
C LEU A 172 1.44 -15.66 19.17
N ASP A 173 1.22 -16.74 19.94
CA ASP A 173 2.11 -17.21 20.99
C ASP A 173 2.80 -18.53 20.53
N GLY A 174 4.13 -18.57 20.55
CA GLY A 174 4.88 -19.82 20.30
C GLY A 174 4.66 -20.49 18.94
N GLY A 175 4.34 -19.73 17.88
CA GLY A 175 4.04 -20.25 16.54
C GLY A 175 2.61 -20.77 16.37
N SER A 176 1.75 -20.62 17.37
CA SER A 176 0.34 -21.02 17.30
C SER A 176 -0.58 -19.79 17.27
N LEU A 177 -1.61 -19.83 16.43
CA LEU A 177 -2.68 -18.83 16.37
C LEU A 177 -3.87 -19.28 17.24
N GLU A 178 -4.27 -18.44 18.18
CA GLU A 178 -5.50 -18.64 18.98
C GLU A 178 -6.48 -17.48 18.73
N PRO A 179 -7.78 -17.71 18.50
CA PRO A 179 -8.74 -16.64 18.28
C PRO A 179 -8.85 -15.70 19.49
N PHE A 180 -8.81 -14.38 19.23
CA PHE A 180 -8.96 -13.33 20.25
C PHE A 180 -10.33 -12.65 20.16
N ILE A 181 -10.70 -12.16 18.97
CA ILE A 181 -12.01 -11.58 18.68
C ILE A 181 -12.37 -11.86 17.21
N ASP A 182 -13.66 -12.05 16.96
CA ASP A 182 -14.27 -12.21 15.65
C ASP A 182 -15.30 -11.09 15.47
N VAL A 183 -15.06 -10.23 14.47
CA VAL A 183 -15.98 -9.18 14.00
C VAL A 183 -16.42 -9.43 12.56
N GLY A 184 -16.21 -10.62 11.99
CA GLY A 184 -16.58 -10.94 10.61
C GLY A 184 -18.07 -10.72 10.31
N ASN A 185 -18.94 -10.97 11.30
CA ASN A 185 -20.38 -10.68 11.21
C ASN A 185 -20.74 -9.18 11.34
N ARG A 186 -19.75 -8.30 11.51
CA ARG A 186 -19.89 -6.84 11.57
C ARG A 186 -19.44 -6.15 10.29
N LEU A 187 -18.66 -6.86 9.47
CA LEU A 187 -18.11 -6.34 8.23
C LEU A 187 -19.18 -6.19 7.15
N VAL A 188 -18.83 -5.42 6.12
CA VAL A 188 -19.54 -5.44 4.84
C VAL A 188 -19.56 -6.86 4.24
N ASN A 189 -20.60 -7.19 3.46
CA ASN A 189 -20.66 -8.48 2.79
C ASN A 189 -19.64 -8.56 1.64
N PHE A 190 -18.82 -9.61 1.62
CA PHE A 190 -17.87 -9.92 0.56
C PHE A 190 -18.45 -10.86 -0.52
N ASP A 191 -19.59 -11.51 -0.27
CA ASP A 191 -20.21 -12.47 -1.20
C ASP A 191 -20.90 -11.77 -2.38
N ASP A 192 -21.39 -10.54 -2.18
CA ASP A 192 -22.04 -9.72 -3.22
C ASP A 192 -21.05 -9.10 -4.22
N LEU A 193 -19.74 -9.34 -4.04
CA LEU A 193 -18.70 -8.92 -4.98
C LEU A 193 -18.73 -9.80 -6.23
N PRO A 194 -18.84 -9.22 -7.45
CA PRO A 194 -18.66 -9.96 -8.69
C PRO A 194 -17.33 -10.72 -8.68
N GLU A 195 -17.25 -11.91 -9.27
CA GLU A 195 -16.05 -12.75 -9.21
C GLU A 195 -14.81 -12.14 -9.92
N GLN A 196 -15.00 -11.08 -10.72
CA GLN A 196 -13.92 -10.25 -11.26
C GLN A 196 -13.37 -9.23 -10.23
N LYS A 197 -14.13 -8.88 -9.19
CA LYS A 197 -13.67 -8.08 -8.03
C LYS A 197 -13.02 -9.00 -6.99
N ARG A 198 -11.88 -9.60 -7.34
CA ARG A 198 -11.03 -10.39 -6.42
C ARG A 198 -10.30 -9.53 -5.37
N ILE A 199 -10.67 -8.25 -5.28
CA ILE A 199 -9.96 -7.20 -4.59
C ILE A 199 -10.98 -6.37 -3.84
N ASP A 200 -10.77 -6.21 -2.54
CA ASP A 200 -11.52 -5.31 -1.69
C ASP A 200 -10.53 -4.75 -0.65
N GLU A 201 -10.58 -3.45 -0.37
CA GLU A 201 -9.79 -2.82 0.70
C GLU A 201 -10.63 -2.63 1.97
N ARG A 202 -11.88 -3.09 1.97
CA ARG A 202 -12.73 -3.12 3.14
C ARG A 202 -12.46 -4.39 3.96
N GLY A 203 -12.84 -4.34 5.23
CA GLY A 203 -12.72 -5.46 6.15
C GLY A 203 -12.28 -4.97 7.53
N LEU A 204 -11.58 -5.81 8.28
CA LEU A 204 -10.88 -5.42 9.50
C LEU A 204 -9.44 -5.00 9.16
N LEU A 205 -9.11 -3.74 9.38
CA LEU A 205 -7.95 -3.09 8.75
C LEU A 205 -6.83 -2.74 9.74
N GLY A 206 -7.16 -2.49 11.01
CA GLY A 206 -6.20 -2.13 12.04
C GLY A 206 -6.69 -2.38 13.48
N ILE A 207 -5.74 -2.46 14.42
CA ILE A 207 -5.96 -2.60 15.86
C ILE A 207 -4.99 -1.72 16.65
N ALA A 208 -5.49 -1.02 17.68
CA ALA A 208 -4.66 -0.30 18.65
C ALA A 208 -4.96 -0.77 20.07
N PHE A 209 -3.93 -1.05 20.87
CA PHE A 209 -4.09 -1.25 22.31
C PHE A 209 -3.90 0.06 23.07
N HIS A 210 -4.79 0.33 24.03
CA HIS A 210 -4.67 1.52 24.86
C HIS A 210 -3.32 1.56 25.61
N PRO A 211 -2.68 2.73 25.82
CA PRO A 211 -1.43 2.83 26.61
C PRO A 211 -1.56 2.16 27.99
N ASN A 212 -2.74 2.32 28.61
CA ASN A 212 -3.12 1.68 29.89
C ASN A 212 -3.81 0.29 29.74
N TYR A 213 -3.63 -0.44 28.63
CA TYR A 213 -4.30 -1.73 28.34
C TYR A 213 -4.12 -2.79 29.44
N ARG A 214 -2.99 -2.75 30.16
CA ARG A 214 -2.71 -3.65 31.29
C ARG A 214 -3.79 -3.55 32.37
N ASP A 215 -4.29 -2.34 32.63
CA ASP A 215 -5.23 -2.04 33.70
C ASP A 215 -6.66 -1.89 33.19
N ASN A 216 -6.87 -1.19 32.07
CA ASN A 216 -8.22 -0.88 31.55
C ASN A 216 -8.74 -1.88 30.51
N ARG A 217 -7.89 -2.77 29.99
CA ARG A 217 -8.21 -3.79 28.96
C ARG A 217 -8.83 -3.24 27.67
N LYS A 218 -8.76 -1.93 27.40
CA LYS A 218 -9.29 -1.30 26.19
C LYS A 218 -8.41 -1.53 24.96
N PHE A 219 -9.03 -1.87 23.84
CA PHE A 219 -8.42 -1.85 22.51
C PHE A 219 -9.44 -1.29 21.51
N TYR A 220 -8.96 -0.88 20.34
CA TYR A 220 -9.72 -0.18 19.31
C TYR A 220 -9.50 -0.90 17.99
N LEU A 221 -10.55 -1.02 17.18
CA LEU A 221 -10.51 -1.67 15.86
C LEU A 221 -10.94 -0.65 14.82
N HIS A 222 -10.26 -0.64 13.67
CA HIS A 222 -10.70 0.07 12.48
C HIS A 222 -11.19 -0.95 11.45
N TYR A 223 -12.48 -0.88 11.08
CA TYR A 223 -13.08 -1.79 10.11
C TYR A 223 -14.24 -1.16 9.34
N SER A 224 -14.51 -1.68 8.15
CA SER A 224 -15.61 -1.25 7.28
C SER A 224 -16.90 -2.01 7.62
N ALA A 225 -17.93 -1.28 8.07
CA ALA A 225 -19.24 -1.84 8.43
C ALA A 225 -20.36 -1.40 7.45
N PRO A 226 -21.51 -2.12 7.39
CA PRO A 226 -22.69 -1.66 6.67
C PRO A 226 -23.25 -0.32 7.22
N PRO A 227 -23.93 0.50 6.40
CA PRO A 227 -24.52 1.76 6.87
C PRO A 227 -25.51 1.56 8.04
N ARG A 228 -25.46 2.45 9.04
CA ARG A 228 -26.31 2.43 10.26
C ARG A 228 -26.09 1.21 11.16
N PHE A 229 -24.86 0.73 11.20
CA PHE A 229 -24.42 -0.42 12.02
C PHE A 229 -24.73 -0.32 13.53
N SER A 230 -24.84 0.89 14.08
CA SER A 230 -25.07 1.15 15.50
C SER A 230 -26.31 0.43 16.11
N SER A 231 -27.28 -0.03 15.31
CA SER A 231 -28.32 -0.95 15.76
C SER A 231 -27.85 -2.42 15.80
N GLY A 232 -27.17 -2.83 16.88
CA GLY A 232 -26.75 -4.23 17.09
C GLY A 232 -25.36 -4.40 17.71
N VAL A 233 -24.69 -3.30 18.06
CA VAL A 233 -23.43 -3.30 18.81
C VAL A 233 -23.63 -3.97 20.19
N PRO A 234 -22.79 -4.94 20.61
CA PRO A 234 -22.88 -5.57 21.92
C PRO A 234 -22.40 -4.62 23.01
N GLU A 235 -22.82 -4.82 24.28
CA GLU A 235 -22.40 -3.95 25.40
C GLU A 235 -20.87 -3.89 25.64
N SER A 236 -20.12 -4.86 25.09
CA SER A 236 -18.66 -4.91 25.12
C SER A 236 -17.96 -4.03 24.08
N GLU A 237 -18.72 -3.46 23.14
CA GLU A 237 -18.23 -2.67 22.01
C GLU A 237 -18.90 -1.28 22.03
N ARG A 238 -18.22 -0.28 21.49
CA ARG A 238 -18.70 1.10 21.48
C ARG A 238 -18.20 1.79 20.22
N PRO A 239 -19.08 2.30 19.34
CA PRO A 239 -18.66 3.15 18.24
C PRO A 239 -17.96 4.39 18.82
N VAL A 240 -16.76 4.68 18.34
CA VAL A 240 -16.01 5.87 18.72
C VAL A 240 -16.25 6.96 17.68
N LEU A 241 -15.97 6.63 16.41
CA LEU A 241 -16.13 7.49 15.25
C LEU A 241 -16.65 6.63 14.09
N GLU A 242 -17.68 7.10 13.40
CA GLU A 242 -18.21 6.49 12.17
C GLU A 242 -18.02 7.49 11.02
N ILE A 243 -17.23 7.13 10.01
CA ILE A 243 -16.97 7.98 8.83
C ILE A 243 -17.63 7.32 7.60
N PRO A 244 -18.51 8.01 6.87
CA PRO A 244 -19.05 7.49 5.62
C PRO A 244 -17.95 7.36 4.56
N SER A 245 -17.58 6.13 4.19
CA SER A 245 -16.73 5.89 3.01
C SER A 245 -17.60 5.84 1.75
N PRO A 246 -17.33 6.67 0.71
CA PRO A 246 -18.13 6.69 -0.51
C PRO A 246 -17.84 5.51 -1.46
N PHE A 247 -16.73 4.79 -1.27
CA PHE A 247 -16.37 3.64 -2.12
C PHE A 247 -15.77 2.47 -1.32
N TYR A 248 -15.39 1.40 -2.01
CA TYR A 248 -14.75 0.23 -1.41
C TYR A 248 -13.22 0.25 -1.46
N THR A 249 -12.63 1.32 -2.00
CA THR A 249 -11.18 1.55 -2.04
C THR A 249 -10.84 2.87 -1.35
N HIS A 250 -9.57 3.01 -1.02
CA HIS A 250 -8.94 4.09 -0.25
C HIS A 250 -9.61 4.27 1.11
N ASN A 251 -9.83 3.16 1.82
CA ASN A 251 -10.31 3.17 3.20
C ASN A 251 -9.18 3.42 4.21
N ALA A 252 -7.91 3.53 3.76
CA ALA A 252 -6.72 3.40 4.59
C ALA A 252 -6.81 2.14 5.46
N GLY A 253 -6.31 2.16 6.71
CA GLY A 253 -6.53 1.04 7.61
C GLY A 253 -5.94 1.19 8.99
N ASP A 254 -4.83 1.90 9.12
CA ASP A 254 -4.10 1.94 10.39
C ASP A 254 -4.78 2.78 11.48
N VAL A 255 -4.55 2.35 12.72
CA VAL A 255 -4.99 3.01 13.94
C VAL A 255 -3.98 2.68 15.04
N LEU A 256 -3.41 3.71 15.67
CA LEU A 256 -2.36 3.57 16.68
C LEU A 256 -2.38 4.71 17.70
N PHE A 257 -1.75 4.51 18.86
CA PHE A 257 -1.60 5.58 19.85
C PHE A 257 -0.31 6.36 19.63
N GLY A 258 -0.42 7.69 19.71
CA GLY A 258 0.74 8.57 19.76
C GLY A 258 1.45 8.55 21.11
N PRO A 259 2.71 9.04 21.16
CA PRO A 259 3.47 9.17 22.42
C PRO A 259 2.86 10.22 23.37
N ASP A 260 1.93 11.04 22.89
CA ASP A 260 1.10 11.98 23.64
C ASP A 260 -0.13 11.33 24.29
N GLY A 261 -0.44 10.07 23.94
CA GLY A 261 -1.55 9.30 24.50
C GLY A 261 -2.86 9.40 23.71
N TYR A 262 -2.91 10.15 22.62
CA TYR A 262 -4.10 10.25 21.76
C TYR A 262 -4.14 9.14 20.71
N LEU A 263 -5.35 8.85 20.20
CA LEU A 263 -5.54 7.87 19.14
C LEU A 263 -5.42 8.55 17.78
N TYR A 264 -4.53 8.03 16.93
CA TYR A 264 -4.33 8.45 15.55
C TYR A 264 -4.97 7.44 14.60
N MET A 265 -5.59 7.94 13.52
CA MET A 265 -6.26 7.12 12.50
C MET A 265 -6.01 7.71 11.11
N GLY A 266 -5.62 6.87 10.16
CA GLY A 266 -5.46 7.26 8.76
C GLY A 266 -6.76 7.01 8.00
N MET A 267 -7.19 7.97 7.19
CA MET A 267 -8.35 7.87 6.31
C MET A 267 -7.93 8.22 4.88
N GLY A 268 -8.18 7.31 3.93
CA GLY A 268 -7.99 7.61 2.51
C GLY A 268 -9.06 8.55 1.98
N ASN A 269 -8.88 9.05 0.76
CA ASN A 269 -9.69 10.11 0.16
C ASN A 269 -11.11 9.67 -0.26
N GLY A 270 -11.50 8.43 0.02
CA GLY A 270 -12.80 7.83 -0.32
C GLY A 270 -12.82 7.03 -1.62
N GLY A 271 -11.76 7.05 -2.42
CA GLY A 271 -11.57 6.12 -3.55
C GLY A 271 -12.48 6.32 -4.76
N GLY A 272 -12.56 5.27 -5.57
CA GLY A 272 -13.32 5.26 -6.82
C GLY A 272 -12.67 5.99 -8.00
N ASP A 273 -13.38 6.08 -9.12
CA ASP A 273 -13.06 7.06 -10.15
C ASP A 273 -13.23 8.46 -9.56
N LEU A 274 -12.37 9.38 -9.97
CA LEU A 274 -12.28 10.77 -9.51
C LEU A 274 -13.50 11.64 -9.94
N ARG A 275 -14.61 10.99 -10.29
CA ARG A 275 -15.87 11.53 -10.80
C ARG A 275 -17.10 10.94 -10.08
N ILE A 276 -16.90 10.12 -9.04
CA ILE A 276 -17.97 9.48 -8.26
C ILE A 276 -18.52 10.44 -7.19
N GLU A 277 -19.83 10.33 -6.94
CA GLU A 277 -20.58 11.01 -5.87
C GLU A 277 -19.94 10.74 -4.49
N GLY A 278 -19.70 11.79 -3.69
CA GLY A 278 -18.95 11.72 -2.43
C GLY A 278 -17.52 12.30 -2.51
N ASN A 279 -17.10 12.78 -3.68
CA ASN A 279 -16.02 13.78 -3.79
C ASN A 279 -16.63 15.18 -3.72
N VAL A 280 -16.02 16.07 -2.94
CA VAL A 280 -16.40 17.50 -2.87
C VAL A 280 -15.65 18.33 -3.92
N ASP A 281 -16.13 19.54 -4.23
CA ASP A 281 -15.40 20.48 -5.08
C ASP A 281 -14.26 21.13 -4.26
N ASP A 282 -13.05 21.18 -4.82
CA ASP A 282 -11.83 21.63 -4.14
C ASP A 282 -11.28 22.94 -4.72
N TRP A 283 -10.36 23.60 -3.98
CA TRP A 283 -9.63 24.78 -4.45
C TRP A 283 -8.80 24.52 -5.71
N TYR A 284 -8.36 23.29 -5.94
CA TYR A 284 -7.65 22.91 -7.14
C TYR A 284 -8.58 22.22 -8.15
N GLY A 285 -8.47 22.62 -9.42
CA GLY A 285 -9.33 22.09 -10.48
C GLY A 285 -9.03 20.65 -10.94
N ASN A 286 -8.46 19.81 -10.07
CA ASN A 286 -8.38 18.35 -10.25
C ASN A 286 -9.62 17.75 -9.60
N ARG A 287 -10.68 17.48 -10.38
CA ARG A 287 -11.84 16.76 -9.84
C ARG A 287 -11.46 15.41 -9.25
N GLY A 288 -12.04 15.11 -8.08
CA GLY A 288 -11.97 13.86 -7.34
C GLY A 288 -10.76 13.74 -6.42
N GLY A 289 -11.01 13.89 -5.12
CA GLY A 289 -10.05 13.62 -4.06
C GLY A 289 -10.27 14.53 -2.86
N ASN A 290 -10.87 13.98 -1.80
CA ASN A 290 -11.21 14.73 -0.60
C ASN A 290 -10.01 15.20 0.26
N GLY A 291 -8.76 14.85 -0.10
CA GLY A 291 -7.58 15.15 0.73
C GLY A 291 -7.25 16.65 0.88
N GLN A 292 -7.77 17.53 0.01
CA GLN A 292 -7.56 18.98 0.16
C GLN A 292 -8.69 19.69 0.93
N ASP A 293 -9.86 19.05 1.06
CA ASP A 293 -10.96 19.55 1.87
C ASP A 293 -10.74 19.20 3.34
N VAL A 294 -10.99 20.19 4.20
CA VAL A 294 -10.90 20.03 5.66
C VAL A 294 -12.20 20.38 6.36
N THR A 295 -13.27 20.64 5.60
CA THR A 295 -14.48 21.35 6.09
C THR A 295 -15.75 20.53 5.97
N GLU A 296 -15.91 19.72 4.93
CA GLU A 296 -17.11 18.91 4.70
C GLU A 296 -16.95 17.47 5.18
N ASN A 297 -15.71 16.94 5.24
CA ASN A 297 -15.46 15.55 5.59
C ASN A 297 -14.05 15.27 6.18
N LEU A 298 -13.85 14.02 6.64
CA LEU A 298 -12.64 13.55 7.34
C LEU A 298 -11.74 12.63 6.48
N LEU A 299 -11.93 12.60 5.16
CA LEU A 299 -11.21 11.72 4.25
C LEU A 299 -9.87 12.33 3.81
N GLY A 300 -8.96 11.51 3.28
CA GLY A 300 -7.63 11.94 2.80
C GLY A 300 -6.77 12.61 3.87
N SER A 301 -6.90 12.14 5.12
CA SER A 301 -6.45 12.83 6.33
C SER A 301 -5.87 11.86 7.36
N ILE A 302 -4.99 12.37 8.22
CA ILE A 302 -4.66 11.76 9.52
C ILE A 302 -5.48 12.47 10.59
N LEU A 303 -6.23 11.69 11.37
CA LEU A 303 -7.06 12.16 12.48
C LEU A 303 -6.36 11.93 13.82
N ARG A 304 -6.66 12.75 14.83
CA ARG A 304 -6.14 12.64 16.20
C ARG A 304 -7.22 12.98 17.23
N ILE A 305 -7.61 12.01 18.06
CA ILE A 305 -8.74 12.14 19.00
C ILE A 305 -8.42 11.63 20.41
N ASP A 306 -9.12 12.16 21.42
CA ASP A 306 -9.03 11.70 22.81
C ASP A 306 -10.12 10.67 23.13
N VAL A 307 -9.70 9.41 23.26
CA VAL A 307 -10.59 8.28 23.55
C VAL A 307 -10.79 7.98 25.04
N ASP A 308 -10.15 8.75 25.93
CA ASP A 308 -10.35 8.70 27.38
C ASP A 308 -11.32 9.80 27.89
N SER A 309 -11.52 10.88 27.12
CA SER A 309 -12.57 11.89 27.36
C SER A 309 -13.78 11.76 26.41
N ARG A 310 -14.74 12.69 26.55
CA ARG A 310 -15.94 12.83 25.70
C ARG A 310 -16.38 14.28 25.69
N GLU A 311 -16.85 14.76 24.55
CA GLU A 311 -17.28 16.15 24.34
C GLU A 311 -18.60 16.19 23.56
N ASP A 312 -19.53 17.04 23.99
CA ASP A 312 -20.89 17.18 23.45
C ASP A 312 -21.60 15.84 23.13
N ASP A 313 -21.80 15.52 21.85
CA ASP A 313 -22.39 14.27 21.35
C ASP A 313 -21.34 13.25 20.84
N LYS A 314 -20.06 13.62 20.82
CA LYS A 314 -18.95 12.76 20.40
C LYS A 314 -18.63 11.71 21.47
N ALA A 315 -18.30 10.50 21.04
CA ALA A 315 -17.86 9.42 21.93
C ALA A 315 -16.37 9.53 22.34
N TYR A 316 -15.72 10.63 21.98
CA TYR A 316 -14.34 11.01 22.23
C TYR A 316 -14.31 12.53 22.49
N GLY A 317 -13.21 13.05 23.02
CA GLY A 317 -12.94 14.49 23.07
C GLY A 317 -11.94 14.90 21.99
N ILE A 318 -11.83 16.21 21.75
CA ILE A 318 -10.85 16.79 20.85
C ILE A 318 -9.62 17.26 21.66
N PRO A 319 -8.39 16.91 21.26
CA PRO A 319 -7.19 17.53 21.82
C PRO A 319 -7.17 19.03 21.53
N GLU A 320 -7.13 19.88 22.58
CA GLU A 320 -7.16 21.35 22.47
C GLU A 320 -6.08 21.94 21.54
N ASP A 321 -5.00 21.19 21.26
CA ASP A 321 -3.90 21.61 20.40
C ASP A 321 -3.98 21.07 18.95
N ASN A 322 -5.07 20.43 18.54
CA ASN A 322 -5.29 20.06 17.14
C ASN A 322 -5.30 21.31 16.22
N PRO A 323 -4.79 21.22 14.98
CA PRO A 323 -4.48 22.37 14.14
C PRO A 323 -5.69 23.18 13.65
N LEU A 324 -6.90 22.59 13.63
CA LEU A 324 -8.13 23.24 13.18
C LEU A 324 -9.03 23.71 14.34
N VAL A 325 -8.63 23.47 15.59
CA VAL A 325 -9.42 23.88 16.78
C VAL A 325 -9.53 25.40 16.86
N GLY A 326 -10.74 25.90 16.61
CA GLY A 326 -11.03 27.34 16.58
C GLY A 326 -10.73 28.04 15.26
N GLU A 327 -10.34 27.29 14.23
CA GLU A 327 -10.14 27.74 12.85
C GLU A 327 -11.27 27.19 11.94
N GLU A 328 -11.19 27.40 10.63
CA GLU A 328 -12.14 26.82 9.67
C GLU A 328 -11.76 25.38 9.30
N GLY A 329 -12.56 24.40 9.76
CA GLY A 329 -12.40 22.99 9.42
C GLY A 329 -13.04 22.06 10.46
N LEU A 330 -12.70 20.76 10.36
CA LEU A 330 -13.11 19.73 11.31
C LEU A 330 -11.99 19.44 12.31
N ASP A 331 -12.29 19.64 13.60
CA ASP A 331 -11.30 19.63 14.69
C ASP A 331 -10.53 18.31 14.84
N GLU A 332 -11.06 17.19 14.32
CA GLU A 332 -10.43 15.88 14.37
C GLU A 332 -9.16 15.77 13.53
N GLN A 333 -8.97 16.63 12.51
CA GLN A 333 -7.85 16.50 11.58
C GLN A 333 -6.53 16.96 12.20
N TYR A 334 -5.50 16.11 12.11
CA TYR A 334 -4.12 16.39 12.50
C TYR A 334 -3.25 16.81 11.30
N ALA A 335 -3.50 16.22 10.13
CA ALA A 335 -2.87 16.56 8.86
C ALA A 335 -3.77 16.07 7.70
N TRP A 336 -3.63 16.68 6.52
CA TRP A 336 -4.46 16.41 5.34
C TRP A 336 -3.59 16.33 4.07
N GLY A 337 -4.21 16.09 2.93
CA GLY A 337 -3.55 16.00 1.63
C GLY A 337 -3.02 14.61 1.31
N PHE A 338 -3.66 13.55 1.83
CA PHE A 338 -3.30 12.15 1.56
C PHE A 338 -4.26 11.47 0.59
N ARG A 339 -3.78 10.45 -0.12
CA ARG A 339 -4.59 9.61 -1.00
C ARG A 339 -5.23 8.44 -0.26
N ASN A 340 -4.41 7.60 0.35
CA ASN A 340 -4.72 6.36 1.01
C ASN A 340 -3.60 6.05 2.02
N PRO A 341 -3.52 6.78 3.16
CA PRO A 341 -2.47 6.67 4.17
C PRO A 341 -2.61 5.33 4.91
N TRP A 342 -2.11 4.28 4.28
CA TRP A 342 -2.47 2.89 4.55
C TRP A 342 -1.88 2.39 5.86
N ARG A 343 -0.60 2.66 6.12
CA ARG A 343 0.11 2.25 7.34
C ARG A 343 0.91 3.38 7.95
N MET A 344 1.00 3.33 9.28
CA MET A 344 1.55 4.37 10.11
C MET A 344 2.43 3.77 11.21
N THR A 345 3.47 4.49 11.62
CA THR A 345 4.27 4.09 12.78
C THR A 345 4.86 5.29 13.49
N PHE A 346 5.00 5.21 14.81
CA PHE A 346 5.73 6.20 15.59
C PHE A 346 7.15 5.68 15.92
N ASP A 347 8.18 6.42 15.49
CA ASP A 347 9.54 6.25 16.00
C ASP A 347 10.09 7.58 16.55
N ARG A 348 10.57 7.53 17.80
CA ARG A 348 11.16 8.67 18.54
C ARG A 348 10.34 9.97 18.49
N GLY A 349 9.01 9.85 18.38
CA GLY A 349 8.06 10.97 18.33
C GLY A 349 7.71 11.45 16.92
N ASN A 350 8.34 10.94 15.87
CA ASN A 350 7.96 11.19 14.48
C ASN A 350 6.88 10.18 14.06
N LEU A 351 5.82 10.66 13.43
CA LEU A 351 4.83 9.82 12.77
C LEU A 351 5.27 9.59 11.32
N PHE A 352 5.55 8.34 10.95
CA PHE A 352 5.79 7.95 9.57
C PHE A 352 4.49 7.43 8.98
N VAL A 353 4.16 7.81 7.74
CA VAL A 353 2.96 7.37 7.03
C VAL A 353 3.34 6.92 5.64
N CYS A 354 2.97 5.68 5.32
CA CYS A 354 3.02 5.10 3.99
C CYS A 354 1.72 5.42 3.27
N ASP A 355 1.76 6.32 2.28
CA ASP A 355 0.61 6.71 1.47
C ASP A 355 0.68 6.05 0.09
N VAL A 356 -0.38 5.32 -0.27
CA VAL A 356 -0.39 4.50 -1.49
C VAL A 356 -0.67 5.37 -2.70
N GLY A 357 0.14 5.24 -3.74
CA GLY A 357 0.09 6.00 -5.00
C GLY A 357 -1.05 5.62 -5.93
N GLN A 358 -1.32 6.44 -6.95
CA GLN A 358 -2.48 6.27 -7.84
C GLN A 358 -2.13 5.63 -9.19
N PHE A 359 -1.00 5.95 -9.80
CA PHE A 359 -0.61 5.49 -11.14
C PHE A 359 0.92 5.37 -11.35
N ASN A 360 1.72 6.15 -10.61
CA ASN A 360 3.12 6.37 -10.97
C ASN A 360 4.11 6.24 -9.81
N TYR A 361 3.75 6.67 -8.59
CA TYR A 361 4.70 6.76 -7.46
C TYR A 361 4.07 6.36 -6.14
N GLU A 362 4.78 5.53 -5.38
CA GLU A 362 4.51 5.27 -3.97
C GLU A 362 5.33 6.20 -3.08
N GLU A 363 4.83 6.52 -1.89
CA GLU A 363 5.50 7.49 -1.01
C GLU A 363 5.45 7.16 0.49
N VAL A 364 6.44 7.67 1.23
CA VAL A 364 6.43 7.70 2.70
C VAL A 364 6.77 9.10 3.18
N SER A 365 5.94 9.61 4.09
CA SER A 365 6.02 10.95 4.65
C SER A 365 6.26 10.92 6.15
N VAL A 366 6.99 11.92 6.68
CA VAL A 366 6.99 12.24 8.11
C VAL A 366 5.89 13.26 8.34
N VAL A 367 4.91 12.91 9.17
CA VAL A 367 3.69 13.68 9.35
C VAL A 367 3.81 14.68 10.50
N GLU A 368 3.78 15.96 10.13
CA GLU A 368 3.78 17.10 11.02
C GLU A 368 2.35 17.64 11.21
N LYS A 369 2.07 18.18 12.40
CA LYS A 369 0.77 18.77 12.73
C LYS A 369 0.43 19.97 11.83
N GLY A 370 -0.78 19.97 11.26
CA GLY A 370 -1.30 21.05 10.43
C GLY A 370 -0.57 21.20 9.10
N LYS A 371 -0.13 20.10 8.50
CA LYS A 371 0.50 20.07 7.17
C LYS A 371 -0.39 19.42 6.13
N ASN A 372 -0.13 19.82 4.89
CA ASN A 372 -0.79 19.36 3.68
C ASN A 372 0.20 18.55 2.83
N TYR A 373 -0.10 17.29 2.57
CA TYR A 373 0.75 16.37 1.80
C TYR A 373 0.45 16.38 0.29
N GLY A 374 -0.48 17.24 -0.14
CA GLY A 374 -0.59 17.67 -1.54
C GLY A 374 -1.42 16.78 -2.45
N TRP A 375 -1.92 15.61 -2.03
CA TRP A 375 -2.92 14.88 -2.82
C TRP A 375 -4.23 15.68 -2.91
N ASN A 376 -4.86 15.88 -4.08
CA ASN A 376 -4.58 15.28 -5.40
C ASN A 376 -3.83 16.21 -6.38
N VAL A 377 -3.17 17.26 -5.88
CA VAL A 377 -2.31 18.14 -6.69
C VAL A 377 -1.01 17.43 -7.08
N ARG A 378 -0.52 16.57 -6.19
CA ARG A 378 0.74 15.81 -6.31
C ARG A 378 0.53 14.32 -6.08
N GLU A 379 1.46 13.53 -6.61
CA GLU A 379 1.65 12.09 -6.38
C GLU A 379 3.16 11.89 -6.20
N GLY A 380 3.61 11.63 -4.97
CA GLY A 380 4.99 11.88 -4.58
C GLY A 380 5.38 13.36 -4.74
N SER A 381 6.61 13.61 -5.15
CA SER A 381 7.12 14.95 -5.49
C SER A 381 6.62 15.45 -6.87
N HIS A 382 5.85 14.64 -7.60
CA HIS A 382 5.45 14.88 -8.98
C HIS A 382 4.03 15.44 -9.10
N CYS A 383 3.75 16.16 -10.19
CA CYS A 383 2.45 16.75 -10.44
C CYS A 383 1.41 15.72 -10.91
N PHE A 384 0.24 15.70 -10.26
CA PHE A 384 -0.82 14.73 -10.58
C PHE A 384 -1.90 15.30 -11.50
N ALA A 385 -2.37 14.47 -12.44
CA ALA A 385 -3.41 14.77 -13.39
C ALA A 385 -4.67 13.92 -13.15
N SER A 386 -5.77 14.54 -12.71
CA SER A 386 -7.05 13.83 -12.59
C SER A 386 -7.63 13.43 -13.96
N ALA A 387 -8.71 12.63 -13.93
CA ALA A 387 -9.26 11.98 -15.12
C ALA A 387 -9.63 12.91 -16.29
N GLU A 388 -9.98 14.16 -15.98
CA GLU A 388 -10.44 15.15 -16.94
C GLU A 388 -9.31 16.00 -17.53
N ARG A 389 -8.15 16.05 -16.86
CA ARG A 389 -6.97 16.81 -17.32
C ARG A 389 -5.97 15.98 -18.11
N ARG A 390 -6.06 14.65 -18.02
CA ARG A 390 -5.16 13.72 -18.71
C ARG A 390 -5.70 13.29 -20.08
N SER A 391 -4.81 13.12 -21.04
CA SER A 391 -5.14 12.55 -22.35
C SER A 391 -4.97 11.02 -22.38
N ASN A 392 -4.08 10.49 -21.55
CA ASN A 392 -3.86 9.07 -21.29
C ASN A 392 -3.19 8.87 -19.90
N ARG A 393 -2.92 7.62 -19.48
CA ARG A 393 -2.31 7.32 -18.16
C ARG A 393 -0.92 7.92 -17.95
N ASN A 394 -0.17 8.17 -19.03
CA ASN A 394 1.20 8.71 -19.00
C ASN A 394 1.21 10.23 -19.30
N THR A 395 0.12 10.95 -19.00
CA THR A 395 0.09 12.41 -19.22
C THR A 395 0.96 13.10 -18.19
N VAL A 396 2.09 13.66 -18.64
CA VAL A 396 2.96 14.51 -17.81
C VAL A 396 2.32 15.89 -17.66
N ILE A 397 2.21 16.36 -16.41
CA ILE A 397 1.99 17.77 -16.10
C ILE A 397 3.34 18.33 -15.64
N GLU A 398 3.85 19.32 -16.37
CA GLU A 398 5.17 19.93 -16.09
C GLU A 398 5.15 20.85 -14.85
N GLU A 399 4.00 21.48 -14.55
CA GLU A 399 3.87 22.46 -13.48
C GLU A 399 2.57 22.26 -12.67
N CYS A 400 2.70 22.23 -11.36
CA CYS A 400 1.62 22.23 -10.38
C CYS A 400 2.03 23.08 -9.16
N PRO A 401 1.06 23.58 -8.36
CA PRO A 401 1.38 24.37 -7.18
C PRO A 401 2.31 23.67 -6.18
N GLU A 402 3.19 24.45 -5.56
CA GLU A 402 3.94 24.09 -4.34
C GLU A 402 3.22 24.53 -3.06
N ARG A 403 2.15 25.32 -3.20
CA ARG A 403 1.38 25.94 -2.12
C ARG A 403 -0.08 26.07 -2.52
N THR A 404 -0.98 26.12 -1.54
CA THR A 404 -2.37 26.54 -1.79
C THR A 404 -2.44 28.04 -2.17
N PRO A 405 -3.55 28.52 -2.76
CA PRO A 405 -3.83 29.94 -2.92
C PRO A 405 -3.82 30.70 -1.59
N PRO A 406 -3.48 32.00 -1.55
CA PRO A 406 -3.40 32.77 -0.30
C PRO A 406 -4.70 32.83 0.52
N ASP A 407 -5.84 32.67 -0.14
CA ASP A 407 -7.19 32.60 0.41
C ASP A 407 -7.55 31.22 0.98
N VAL A 408 -6.79 30.17 0.64
CA VAL A 408 -6.96 28.81 1.16
C VAL A 408 -5.93 28.58 2.27
N ARG A 409 -6.38 28.62 3.53
CA ARG A 409 -5.55 28.38 4.73
C ARG A 409 -4.25 29.22 4.76
N GLY A 410 -4.32 30.45 4.24
CA GLY A 410 -3.18 31.39 4.21
C GLY A 410 -2.09 31.07 3.18
N GLY A 411 -2.35 30.21 2.20
CA GLY A 411 -1.36 29.81 1.20
C GLY A 411 -0.31 28.86 1.78
N GLU A 412 -0.73 27.81 2.47
CA GLU A 412 0.13 26.80 3.10
C GLU A 412 1.03 26.06 2.09
N PRO A 413 2.24 25.61 2.46
CA PRO A 413 3.06 24.78 1.60
C PRO A 413 2.54 23.35 1.50
N LEU A 414 2.64 22.76 0.32
CA LEU A 414 2.51 21.31 0.13
C LEU A 414 3.84 20.67 0.55
N VAL A 415 3.79 19.62 1.36
CA VAL A 415 4.97 18.93 1.91
C VAL A 415 5.30 17.72 1.04
N PRO A 416 6.51 17.63 0.45
CA PRO A 416 6.93 16.46 -0.29
C PRO A 416 7.29 15.29 0.65
N PRO A 417 7.23 14.04 0.18
CA PRO A 417 7.58 12.88 0.98
C PRO A 417 9.10 12.78 1.24
N ILE A 418 9.47 11.99 2.25
CA ILE A 418 10.88 11.68 2.55
C ILE A 418 11.41 10.48 1.74
N ILE A 419 10.50 9.66 1.20
CA ILE A 419 10.77 8.51 0.35
C ILE A 419 9.74 8.54 -0.77
N GLU A 420 10.17 8.38 -2.01
CA GLU A 420 9.28 7.99 -3.10
C GLU A 420 9.99 6.98 -4.00
N TYR A 421 9.22 6.20 -4.75
CA TYR A 421 9.73 5.34 -5.81
C TYR A 421 8.66 5.13 -6.89
N PRO A 422 9.05 5.00 -8.17
CA PRO A 422 8.10 4.85 -9.25
C PRO A 422 7.50 3.44 -9.25
N HIS A 423 6.36 3.26 -9.90
CA HIS A 423 5.83 1.92 -10.19
C HIS A 423 6.66 1.18 -11.25
N ARG A 424 7.27 1.93 -12.18
CA ARG A 424 8.11 1.39 -13.26
C ARG A 424 9.36 2.23 -13.51
N HIS A 425 10.45 1.55 -13.81
CA HIS A 425 11.71 2.14 -14.26
C HIS A 425 12.25 1.34 -15.45
N GLU A 426 12.57 2.01 -16.56
CA GLU A 426 13.06 1.39 -17.80
C GLU A 426 12.25 0.15 -18.27
N GLY A 427 10.92 0.22 -18.10
CA GLY A 427 9.99 -0.87 -18.42
C GLY A 427 9.86 -1.96 -17.35
N THR A 428 10.84 -2.09 -16.45
CA THR A 428 10.81 -2.99 -15.29
C THR A 428 9.88 -2.47 -14.19
N GLY A 429 9.18 -3.36 -13.49
CA GLY A 429 8.37 -3.01 -12.32
C GLY A 429 9.24 -2.83 -11.06
N VAL A 430 8.95 -1.80 -10.27
CA VAL A 430 9.71 -1.44 -9.07
C VAL A 430 8.87 -1.65 -7.80
N GLY A 431 7.60 -1.26 -7.83
CA GLY A 431 6.60 -1.50 -6.79
C GLY A 431 5.20 -1.09 -7.26
N VAL A 432 4.17 -1.31 -6.45
CA VAL A 432 2.76 -1.03 -6.82
C VAL A 432 1.93 -0.47 -5.66
N ALA A 433 2.29 -0.78 -4.41
CA ALA A 433 1.60 -0.25 -3.23
C ALA A 433 2.51 -0.38 -2.00
N VAL A 434 2.83 0.73 -1.34
CA VAL A 434 3.60 0.72 -0.09
C VAL A 434 2.76 0.14 1.06
N THR A 435 3.27 -0.87 1.78
CA THR A 435 2.46 -1.66 2.73
C THR A 435 2.83 -1.48 4.20
N GLY A 436 3.69 -0.51 4.53
CA GLY A 436 4.05 -0.17 5.90
C GLY A 436 5.40 -0.73 6.33
N GLY A 437 5.96 -0.11 7.37
CA GLY A 437 7.29 -0.42 7.88
C GLY A 437 7.63 0.31 9.18
N THR A 438 8.87 0.19 9.62
CA THR A 438 9.35 0.78 10.87
C THR A 438 10.85 1.05 10.87
N ILE A 439 11.33 1.87 11.81
CA ILE A 439 12.76 2.05 12.03
C ILE A 439 13.33 0.84 12.78
N TYR A 440 14.28 0.13 12.18
CA TYR A 440 14.88 -1.05 12.80
C TYR A 440 16.08 -0.68 13.67
N GLU A 441 15.92 -0.64 15.00
CA GLU A 441 17.01 -0.30 15.94
C GLU A 441 17.72 -1.53 16.56
N ASN A 442 17.22 -2.74 16.32
CA ASN A 442 17.78 -3.96 16.89
C ASN A 442 19.15 -4.29 16.24
N ALA A 443 20.03 -4.94 17.01
CA ALA A 443 21.37 -5.31 16.58
C ALA A 443 21.44 -6.66 15.84
N THR A 444 20.36 -7.46 15.87
CA THR A 444 20.33 -8.82 15.31
C THR A 444 20.67 -8.85 13.81
N ILE A 445 20.20 -7.87 13.02
CA ILE A 445 20.53 -7.72 11.59
C ILE A 445 21.29 -6.39 11.37
N PRO A 446 22.63 -6.36 11.53
CA PRO A 446 23.39 -5.10 11.52
C PRO A 446 23.23 -4.24 10.26
N GLY A 447 23.01 -4.87 9.09
CA GLY A 447 22.83 -4.15 7.82
C GLY A 447 21.54 -3.34 7.71
N LEU A 448 20.51 -3.67 8.51
CA LEU A 448 19.24 -2.93 8.56
C LEU A 448 19.23 -1.86 9.66
N ARG A 449 20.22 -1.84 10.55
CA ARG A 449 20.16 -1.03 11.76
C ARG A 449 20.14 0.47 11.47
N GLY A 450 19.15 1.16 12.03
CA GLY A 450 18.91 2.59 11.88
C GLY A 450 18.21 2.98 10.57
N LYS A 451 17.82 1.99 9.74
CA LYS A 451 17.06 2.22 8.49
C LYS A 451 15.56 2.09 8.75
N PHE A 452 14.76 2.77 7.94
CA PHE A 452 13.32 2.50 7.84
C PHE A 452 13.13 1.30 6.92
N VAL A 453 12.65 0.18 7.46
CA VAL A 453 12.46 -1.09 6.75
C VAL A 453 10.96 -1.28 6.51
N PHE A 454 10.55 -1.38 5.25
CA PHE A 454 9.15 -1.33 4.85
C PHE A 454 8.86 -2.24 3.66
N GLY A 455 7.59 -2.64 3.51
CA GLY A 455 7.14 -3.50 2.41
C GLY A 455 6.59 -2.72 1.21
N ASP A 456 6.71 -3.33 0.03
CA ASP A 456 5.85 -3.05 -1.13
C ASP A 456 5.11 -4.32 -1.54
N TYR A 457 3.81 -4.17 -1.81
CA TYR A 457 2.88 -5.25 -2.10
C TYR A 457 3.34 -6.16 -3.24
N SER A 458 3.88 -5.60 -4.32
CA SER A 458 4.25 -6.32 -5.54
C SER A 458 4.99 -5.42 -6.53
N LYS A 459 6.02 -5.94 -7.21
CA LYS A 459 6.62 -5.23 -8.36
C LYS A 459 5.72 -5.14 -9.61
N THR A 460 4.69 -5.98 -9.73
CA THR A 460 3.95 -6.16 -11.01
C THR A 460 2.43 -6.32 -10.91
N GLY A 461 1.88 -6.31 -9.69
CA GLY A 461 0.48 -6.68 -9.41
C GLY A 461 0.22 -8.19 -9.29
N LYS A 462 1.25 -9.03 -9.46
CA LYS A 462 1.25 -10.48 -9.18
C LYS A 462 2.02 -10.77 -7.87
N PRO A 463 2.02 -11.99 -7.30
CA PRO A 463 2.98 -12.33 -6.25
C PRO A 463 4.42 -12.00 -6.70
N GLY A 464 5.25 -11.53 -5.78
CA GLY A 464 6.46 -10.76 -6.09
C GLY A 464 6.60 -9.51 -5.22
N GLY A 465 6.19 -9.61 -3.95
CA GLY A 465 6.28 -8.53 -2.97
C GLY A 465 7.73 -8.31 -2.52
N SER A 466 8.05 -7.09 -2.12
CA SER A 466 9.43 -6.65 -1.83
C SER A 466 9.55 -6.06 -0.43
N VAL A 467 10.77 -6.03 0.11
CA VAL A 467 11.09 -5.25 1.32
C VAL A 467 12.25 -4.32 1.00
N PHE A 468 12.06 -3.05 1.33
CA PHE A 468 13.02 -1.98 1.08
C PHE A 468 13.55 -1.42 2.41
N ALA A 469 14.74 -0.85 2.37
CA ALA A 469 15.39 -0.22 3.51
C ALA A 469 15.88 1.19 3.14
N ALA A 470 15.28 2.22 3.74
CA ALA A 470 15.65 3.61 3.52
C ALA A 470 16.62 4.11 4.60
N THR A 471 17.68 4.80 4.20
CA THR A 471 18.67 5.37 5.14
C THR A 471 18.28 6.81 5.50
N PRO A 472 18.06 7.16 6.79
CA PRO A 472 17.64 8.49 7.18
C PRO A 472 18.59 9.62 6.72
N SER A 473 18.06 10.55 5.92
CA SER A 473 18.72 11.78 5.51
C SER A 473 18.15 13.01 6.24
N LYS A 474 18.94 14.08 6.32
CA LYS A 474 18.51 15.40 6.81
C LYS A 474 17.99 16.33 5.72
N GLU A 475 18.33 16.03 4.47
CA GLU A 475 17.99 16.84 3.29
C GLU A 475 17.62 15.90 2.15
N GLY A 476 16.56 16.25 1.41
CA GLY A 476 16.06 15.44 0.30
C GLY A 476 15.53 14.06 0.70
N GLN A 477 15.33 13.22 -0.30
CA GLN A 477 14.84 11.86 -0.13
C GLN A 477 15.89 10.95 0.54
N TRP A 478 15.39 9.95 1.24
CA TRP A 478 16.21 8.96 1.94
C TRP A 478 16.69 7.90 0.94
N PRO A 479 18.02 7.64 0.83
CA PRO A 479 18.53 6.63 -0.08
C PRO A 479 17.93 5.24 0.20
N LEU A 480 17.34 4.65 -0.83
CA LEU A 480 16.70 3.34 -0.81
C LEU A 480 17.67 2.24 -1.20
N GLU A 481 17.51 1.08 -0.57
CA GLU A 481 18.15 -0.19 -0.93
C GLU A 481 17.10 -1.30 -0.87
N GLU A 482 17.19 -2.28 -1.77
CA GLU A 482 16.31 -3.45 -1.78
C GLU A 482 16.88 -4.57 -0.90
N VAL A 483 16.14 -4.99 0.12
CA VAL A 483 16.48 -6.14 0.97
C VAL A 483 16.27 -7.42 0.18
N THR A 484 17.21 -8.36 0.27
CA THR A 484 17.13 -9.64 -0.44
C THR A 484 16.97 -10.81 0.53
N PHE A 485 16.27 -11.86 0.12
CA PHE A 485 15.98 -13.02 0.97
C PHE A 485 16.78 -14.24 0.53
N GLU A 486 17.34 -15.00 1.48
CA GLU A 486 18.02 -16.25 1.16
C GLU A 486 17.07 -17.26 0.52
N GLY A 487 17.50 -17.88 -0.58
CA GLY A 487 16.71 -18.86 -1.32
C GLY A 487 15.67 -18.27 -2.28
N PHE A 488 15.56 -16.94 -2.36
CA PHE A 488 14.73 -16.24 -3.34
C PHE A 488 15.63 -15.58 -4.39
N ASP A 489 15.42 -15.91 -5.66
CA ASP A 489 16.05 -15.19 -6.77
C ASP A 489 15.50 -13.75 -6.85
N ASP A 490 16.31 -12.83 -7.39
CA ASP A 490 16.03 -11.39 -7.55
C ASP A 490 15.73 -10.54 -6.28
N GLY A 491 15.35 -11.15 -5.16
CA GLY A 491 15.07 -10.48 -3.89
C GLY A 491 13.59 -10.25 -3.60
N THR A 492 12.69 -10.59 -4.52
CA THR A 492 11.25 -10.61 -4.25
C THR A 492 10.81 -11.90 -3.55
N LEU A 493 9.66 -11.86 -2.87
CA LEU A 493 9.00 -13.05 -2.33
C LEU A 493 7.96 -13.57 -3.33
N ASP A 494 7.79 -14.89 -3.43
CA ASP A 494 6.72 -15.56 -4.19
C ASP A 494 5.28 -15.29 -3.66
N SER A 495 5.12 -14.35 -2.74
CA SER A 495 3.88 -13.90 -2.11
C SER A 495 3.71 -12.39 -2.31
N TYR A 496 2.52 -11.87 -2.06
CA TYR A 496 2.32 -10.45 -1.80
C TYR A 496 2.83 -10.08 -0.40
N VAL A 497 3.39 -8.88 -0.22
CA VAL A 497 3.82 -8.35 1.09
C VAL A 497 2.78 -7.37 1.64
N LEU A 498 2.12 -7.74 2.73
CA LEU A 498 1.03 -6.98 3.38
C LEU A 498 1.53 -5.98 4.43
N GLY A 499 2.82 -6.01 4.76
CA GLY A 499 3.51 -5.01 5.58
C GLY A 499 4.64 -5.60 6.43
N VAL A 500 5.49 -4.71 6.97
CA VAL A 500 6.60 -5.07 7.87
C VAL A 500 6.37 -4.47 9.26
N TYR A 501 6.40 -5.33 10.29
CA TYR A 501 6.02 -4.99 11.67
C TYR A 501 7.09 -5.42 12.68
N PRO A 502 7.40 -4.60 13.71
CA PRO A 502 8.23 -5.02 14.85
C PRO A 502 7.39 -5.76 15.91
N ASP A 503 8.04 -6.60 16.71
CA ASP A 503 7.51 -7.04 18.00
C ASP A 503 8.04 -6.18 19.18
N SER A 504 7.65 -6.51 20.42
CA SER A 504 8.12 -5.81 21.64
C SER A 504 9.65 -5.79 21.83
N ARG A 505 10.39 -6.63 21.12
CA ARG A 505 11.85 -6.74 21.16
C ARG A 505 12.51 -6.12 19.91
N GLY A 506 11.72 -5.55 19.00
CA GLY A 506 12.17 -5.03 17.72
C GLY A 506 12.71 -6.11 16.78
N GLU A 507 12.26 -7.37 16.91
CA GLU A 507 12.42 -8.35 15.83
C GLU A 507 11.38 -8.05 14.74
N LEU A 508 11.77 -8.11 13.46
CA LEU A 508 10.86 -7.80 12.35
C LEU A 508 10.11 -9.04 11.86
N TYR A 509 8.87 -8.80 11.48
CA TYR A 509 7.96 -9.74 10.87
C TYR A 509 7.44 -9.15 9.55
N VAL A 510 7.42 -9.95 8.50
CA VAL A 510 6.71 -9.64 7.25
C VAL A 510 5.43 -10.44 7.20
N LEU A 511 4.32 -9.76 6.92
CA LEU A 511 3.03 -10.38 6.69
C LEU A 511 2.86 -10.60 5.18
N THR A 512 2.39 -11.77 4.78
CA THR A 512 2.28 -12.13 3.37
C THR A 512 1.02 -12.91 3.06
N THR A 513 0.62 -12.94 1.80
CA THR A 513 -0.41 -13.87 1.28
C THR A 513 -0.12 -14.18 -0.20
N ASP A 514 -0.52 -15.36 -0.67
CA ASP A 514 -0.34 -15.74 -2.08
C ASP A 514 -1.57 -15.38 -2.94
N ASN A 515 -2.74 -15.18 -2.32
CA ASN A 515 -3.98 -14.75 -2.97
C ASN A 515 -4.21 -13.25 -2.80
N ILE A 516 -4.86 -12.62 -3.79
CA ILE A 516 -5.32 -11.23 -3.64
C ILE A 516 -6.62 -11.20 -2.80
N GLY A 517 -6.69 -10.27 -1.85
CA GLY A 517 -7.91 -9.87 -1.16
C GLY A 517 -8.48 -10.91 -0.19
N VAL A 518 -9.81 -10.87 -0.03
CA VAL A 518 -10.56 -11.49 1.08
C VAL A 518 -10.93 -12.97 0.86
N ARG A 519 -10.13 -13.77 0.15
CA ARG A 519 -10.45 -15.19 -0.13
C ARG A 519 -9.26 -16.15 -0.03
N GLY A 520 -9.53 -17.32 0.54
CA GLY A 520 -8.56 -18.41 0.74
C GLY A 520 -7.88 -18.37 2.11
N GLU A 521 -6.92 -19.27 2.33
CA GLU A 521 -6.19 -19.42 3.61
C GLU A 521 -4.67 -19.34 3.40
N THR A 522 -4.24 -18.45 2.49
CA THR A 522 -2.83 -18.28 2.05
C THR A 522 -2.03 -17.28 2.88
N GLY A 523 -2.65 -16.67 3.89
CA GLY A 523 -2.03 -15.70 4.78
C GLY A 523 -0.98 -16.34 5.68
N ALA A 524 0.20 -15.71 5.76
CA ALA A 524 1.32 -16.15 6.58
C ALA A 524 1.99 -15.01 7.35
N VAL A 525 2.59 -15.36 8.49
CA VAL A 525 3.48 -14.51 9.29
C VAL A 525 4.87 -15.11 9.21
N ARG A 526 5.83 -14.34 8.68
CA ARG A 526 7.22 -14.78 8.52
C ARG A 526 8.15 -13.83 9.29
N LYS A 527 9.09 -14.36 10.06
CA LYS A 527 10.08 -13.58 10.81
C LYS A 527 11.29 -13.29 9.92
N ILE A 528 11.74 -12.04 9.90
CA ILE A 528 12.99 -11.67 9.24
C ILE A 528 14.15 -11.96 10.20
N GLU A 529 15.07 -12.81 9.77
CA GLU A 529 16.19 -13.32 10.57
C GLU A 529 17.53 -12.88 9.95
N PRO A 530 18.66 -12.97 10.69
CA PRO A 530 19.97 -12.90 10.07
C PRO A 530 20.10 -13.94 8.95
N PRO A 531 20.90 -13.66 7.89
CA PRO A 531 21.19 -14.68 6.88
C PRO A 531 21.79 -15.92 7.56
N THR A 532 21.37 -17.09 7.10
CA THR A 532 21.87 -18.41 7.48
C THR A 532 23.37 -18.41 7.22
N THR A 533 24.13 -18.14 8.28
CA THR A 533 25.58 -18.19 8.17
C THR A 533 25.92 -19.62 7.79
N GLU A 534 26.38 -19.83 6.54
CA GLU A 534 27.07 -21.08 6.21
C GLU A 534 28.09 -21.28 7.31
N THR A 535 27.89 -22.31 8.12
CA THR A 535 28.93 -22.76 9.04
C THR A 535 30.00 -23.33 8.12
N THR A 536 30.85 -22.44 7.62
CA THR A 536 32.06 -22.79 6.90
C THR A 536 32.80 -23.66 7.88
N THR A 537 32.71 -24.96 7.67
CA THR A 537 33.37 -25.94 8.52
C THR A 537 34.84 -25.63 8.33
N ALA A 538 35.41 -24.91 9.29
CA ALA A 538 36.78 -24.45 9.21
C ALA A 538 37.64 -25.70 9.01
N ALA A 539 38.13 -25.87 7.78
CA ALA A 539 39.00 -26.99 7.46
C ALA A 539 40.11 -26.99 8.51
N PRO A 540 40.38 -28.13 9.18
CA PRO A 540 41.07 -28.14 10.46
C PRO A 540 42.39 -27.40 10.35
N THR A 541 42.41 -26.18 10.91
CA THR A 541 43.57 -25.29 10.84
C THR A 541 44.75 -26.02 11.46
N ALA A 542 45.81 -26.21 10.68
CA ALA A 542 46.98 -26.94 11.12
C ALA A 542 47.49 -26.35 12.45
N THR A 543 47.75 -27.22 13.42
CA THR A 543 48.17 -26.87 14.77
C THR A 543 49.26 -25.79 14.76
N PRO A 544 49.05 -24.61 15.35
CA PRO A 544 50.08 -23.60 15.43
C PRO A 544 51.22 -24.10 16.34
N GLU A 545 52.45 -24.01 15.84
CA GLU A 545 53.65 -24.43 16.57
C GLU A 545 53.82 -23.56 17.83
N GLN A 546 54.14 -24.21 18.95
CA GLN A 546 54.07 -23.61 20.27
C GLN A 546 55.17 -22.54 20.47
N PRO A 547 54.84 -21.27 20.81
CA PRO A 547 55.86 -20.28 21.17
C PRO A 547 56.49 -20.61 22.53
N PRO A 548 57.77 -20.24 22.75
CA PRO A 548 58.53 -20.69 23.92
C PRO A 548 57.99 -20.11 25.25
N THR A 549 58.06 -20.94 26.28
CA THR A 549 57.55 -20.69 27.64
C THR A 549 58.12 -19.41 28.28
N ALA A 550 57.23 -18.51 28.69
CA ALA A 550 57.59 -17.34 29.50
C ALA A 550 57.75 -17.70 30.99
N THR A 551 58.79 -17.14 31.63
CA THR A 551 59.10 -17.31 33.06
C THR A 551 58.02 -16.71 33.97
N PRO A 552 57.66 -17.34 35.11
CA PRO A 552 56.62 -16.83 36.00
C PRO A 552 57.05 -15.54 36.75
N THR A 553 56.17 -14.54 36.75
CA THR A 553 56.26 -13.31 37.55
C THR A 553 55.55 -13.52 38.90
N PRO A 554 56.11 -13.05 40.04
CA PRO A 554 55.54 -13.33 41.37
C PRO A 554 54.22 -12.60 41.66
N THR A 555 53.35 -13.28 42.41
CA THR A 555 52.03 -12.81 42.85
C THR A 555 52.11 -11.68 43.89
N PRO A 556 51.33 -10.59 43.76
CA PRO A 556 51.21 -9.57 44.81
C PRO A 556 50.36 -10.04 46.00
N THR A 557 50.79 -9.70 47.21
CA THR A 557 50.12 -9.99 48.49
C THR A 557 48.89 -9.06 48.70
N PRO A 558 47.77 -9.54 49.29
CA PRO A 558 46.60 -8.69 49.52
C PRO A 558 46.78 -7.68 50.67
N THR A 559 46.31 -6.45 50.44
CA THR A 559 46.24 -5.36 51.44
C THR A 559 44.87 -5.35 52.13
N PRO A 560 44.75 -5.13 53.45
CA PRO A 560 43.50 -5.30 54.19
C PRO A 560 42.45 -4.19 53.96
N THR A 561 41.19 -4.59 54.05
CA THR A 561 39.97 -3.78 53.95
C THR A 561 39.79 -2.79 55.12
N PRO A 562 39.48 -1.50 54.87
CA PRO A 562 39.01 -0.58 55.91
C PRO A 562 37.50 -0.73 56.19
N THR A 563 37.12 -0.64 57.46
CA THR A 563 35.75 -0.70 58.01
C THR A 563 34.91 0.53 57.62
N PRO A 564 33.58 0.40 57.38
CA PRO A 564 32.73 1.54 57.01
C PRO A 564 32.60 2.59 58.13
N THR A 565 32.54 3.86 57.73
CA THR A 565 32.23 5.02 58.61
C THR A 565 30.86 5.60 58.24
N ALA A 566 30.19 6.22 59.21
CA ALA A 566 28.75 6.45 59.22
C ALA A 566 28.20 7.46 58.19
N THR A 567 26.94 7.23 57.84
CA THR A 567 26.03 8.06 57.03
C THR A 567 25.92 9.51 57.52
N SER A 568 25.94 10.47 56.58
CA SER A 568 25.47 11.84 56.80
C SER A 568 24.16 12.09 56.04
N THR A 569 23.16 12.58 56.76
CA THR A 569 21.80 12.90 56.28
C THR A 569 21.78 13.98 55.17
N PRO A 570 20.90 13.90 54.16
CA PRO A 570 20.72 14.98 53.20
C PRO A 570 20.01 16.20 53.82
N THR A 571 20.59 17.39 53.65
CA THR A 571 19.97 18.67 54.03
C THR A 571 19.01 19.12 52.93
N SER A 572 17.85 19.66 53.33
CA SER A 572 16.82 20.20 52.45
C SER A 572 17.19 21.55 51.82
N THR A 573 16.81 21.76 50.56
CA THR A 573 16.87 23.03 49.83
C THR A 573 15.44 23.55 49.61
N PRO A 574 15.15 24.85 49.78
CA PRO A 574 13.80 25.31 50.13
C PRO A 574 12.84 25.57 48.97
N THR A 575 11.55 25.46 49.30
CA THR A 575 10.37 25.86 48.51
C THR A 575 10.33 27.37 48.24
N PRO A 576 10.03 27.83 47.00
CA PRO A 576 9.65 29.22 46.76
C PRO A 576 8.23 29.49 47.29
N THR A 577 8.09 30.50 48.16
CA THR A 577 6.82 30.87 48.78
C THR A 577 6.00 31.79 47.87
N ALA A 578 4.68 31.57 47.80
CA ALA A 578 3.76 32.42 47.04
C ALA A 578 3.74 33.87 47.56
N THR A 579 3.60 34.84 46.66
CA THR A 579 3.43 36.26 47.00
C THR A 579 2.07 36.78 46.51
N SER A 580 1.45 37.56 47.39
CA SER A 580 0.11 38.14 47.40
C SER A 580 -0.51 38.68 46.10
N THR A 581 -1.81 38.37 45.98
CA THR A 581 -2.89 39.16 45.37
C THR A 581 -2.80 40.68 45.58
N PRO A 582 -3.14 41.50 44.57
CA PRO A 582 -3.70 42.84 44.77
C PRO A 582 -5.24 42.81 44.68
N THR A 583 -5.92 43.39 45.66
CA THR A 583 -7.39 43.55 45.66
C THR A 583 -7.81 44.75 44.82
N SER A 584 -9.04 44.70 44.29
CA SER A 584 -9.68 45.71 43.45
C SER A 584 -9.65 47.13 44.03
N GLU A 585 -9.47 48.13 43.15
CA GLU A 585 -10.03 49.47 43.34
C GLU A 585 -11.19 49.72 42.37
N THR A 586 -12.15 50.50 42.84
CA THR A 586 -13.43 50.79 42.16
C THR A 586 -13.34 52.07 41.35
N SER A 587 -14.01 52.13 40.20
CA SER A 587 -14.47 53.39 39.62
C SER A 587 -15.76 53.22 38.83
N THR A 588 -16.89 53.58 39.46
CA THR A 588 -18.09 54.10 38.78
C THR A 588 -17.70 55.37 38.02
N THR A 589 -18.17 55.72 36.82
CA THR A 589 -19.54 56.11 36.36
C THR A 589 -19.37 56.43 34.84
N THR A 590 -20.34 56.50 33.91
CA THR A 590 -21.77 56.84 33.96
C THR A 590 -22.58 56.22 32.81
N THR A 591 -23.88 56.09 33.04
CA THR A 591 -25.02 55.84 32.14
C THR A 591 -24.99 56.55 30.77
N GLY A 592 -25.52 55.87 29.74
CA GLY A 592 -25.87 56.45 28.43
C GLY A 592 -26.93 55.61 27.69
N THR A 593 -28.21 55.78 28.04
CA THR A 593 -29.33 54.96 27.55
C THR A 593 -30.00 55.56 26.30
N THR A 594 -30.25 54.74 25.26
CA THR A 594 -31.42 54.80 24.34
C THR A 594 -31.40 53.54 23.43
N THR A 595 -32.22 52.52 23.70
CA THR A 595 -33.60 52.23 23.19
C THR A 595 -33.73 51.65 21.78
N ASP A 596 -34.25 50.42 21.76
CA ASP A 596 -35.24 49.81 20.86
C ASP A 596 -34.93 49.37 19.40
N THR A 597 -34.84 48.03 19.21
CA THR A 597 -35.93 47.12 18.74
C THR A 597 -36.67 47.45 17.42
N PRO A 598 -37.08 46.49 16.54
CA PRO A 598 -36.76 45.05 16.40
C PRO A 598 -36.37 44.56 14.96
N SER A 599 -35.93 43.29 14.90
CA SER A 599 -36.24 42.25 13.90
C SER A 599 -36.23 42.55 12.39
N ARG A 600 -35.41 41.79 11.66
CA ARG A 600 -35.93 41.04 10.51
C ARG A 600 -35.25 39.69 10.27
N ASP A 601 -36.07 38.67 10.43
CA ASP A 601 -35.97 37.33 9.84
C ASP A 601 -35.57 37.34 8.36
N THR A 602 -34.63 36.46 7.98
CA THR A 602 -34.55 35.85 6.64
C THR A 602 -33.80 34.52 6.70
N THR A 603 -34.57 33.43 6.80
CA THR A 603 -34.44 32.23 5.96
C THR A 603 -33.05 31.65 5.67
N ARG A 604 -32.76 30.55 6.37
CA ARG A 604 -31.95 29.41 5.93
C ARG A 604 -32.35 28.96 4.50
N GLU A 605 -31.51 29.19 3.50
CA GLU A 605 -31.65 28.57 2.18
C GLU A 605 -30.88 27.24 2.16
N THR A 606 -31.61 26.14 2.00
CA THR A 606 -31.04 24.83 1.67
C THR A 606 -30.85 24.79 0.16
N THR A 607 -29.61 24.84 -0.32
CA THR A 607 -29.30 24.78 -1.76
C THR A 607 -29.54 23.37 -2.30
N THR A 608 -30.77 23.09 -2.73
CA THR A 608 -31.10 21.84 -3.39
C THR A 608 -30.66 21.90 -4.86
N ALA A 609 -29.45 21.42 -5.16
CA ALA A 609 -28.93 21.39 -6.52
C ALA A 609 -29.59 20.27 -7.37
N THR A 610 -30.83 20.50 -7.83
CA THR A 610 -31.45 19.61 -8.83
C THR A 610 -30.87 19.88 -10.22
N ASN A 611 -29.86 19.11 -10.61
CA ASN A 611 -29.38 19.07 -12.00
C ASN A 611 -30.08 17.95 -12.76
N THR A 612 -31.29 18.23 -13.28
CA THR A 612 -31.94 17.35 -14.27
C THR A 612 -31.31 17.57 -15.64
N GLY A 613 -30.19 16.90 -15.90
CA GLY A 613 -29.54 16.84 -17.20
C GLY A 613 -29.46 15.40 -17.68
N GLU A 614 -30.37 14.99 -18.56
CA GLU A 614 -30.26 13.71 -19.26
C GLU A 614 -29.04 13.75 -20.17
N SER A 615 -28.05 12.88 -19.91
CA SER A 615 -26.94 12.62 -20.83
C SER A 615 -26.68 11.12 -20.92
N GLU A 616 -26.82 10.57 -22.12
CA GLU A 616 -26.72 9.13 -22.34
C GLU A 616 -25.28 8.61 -22.24
N GLY A 617 -25.08 7.67 -21.31
CA GLY A 617 -24.20 6.50 -21.45
C GLY A 617 -22.77 6.67 -21.97
N TRP A 618 -21.84 7.16 -21.14
CA TRP A 618 -20.40 6.89 -21.28
C TRP A 618 -19.73 6.61 -19.92
N ILE A 619 -19.77 5.35 -19.47
CA ILE A 619 -19.00 4.89 -18.31
C ILE A 619 -17.56 4.62 -18.77
N SER A 620 -16.65 5.56 -18.52
CA SER A 620 -15.21 5.37 -18.72
C SER A 620 -14.59 4.91 -17.40
N ARG A 621 -14.27 3.63 -17.27
CA ARG A 621 -13.57 3.07 -16.09
C ARG A 621 -12.16 3.64 -16.00
N VAL A 622 -11.83 4.36 -14.94
CA VAL A 622 -10.45 4.78 -14.67
C VAL A 622 -10.05 4.58 -13.21
N ASP A 623 -9.99 3.31 -12.82
CA ASP A 623 -9.39 2.87 -11.56
C ASP A 623 -7.85 2.83 -11.69
N GLY A 624 -7.14 3.13 -10.59
CA GLY A 624 -5.69 2.92 -10.47
C GLY A 624 -5.37 2.34 -9.09
N PRO A 625 -4.13 1.88 -8.84
CA PRO A 625 -3.76 1.09 -7.67
C PRO A 625 -4.21 1.64 -6.30
N GLY A 626 -5.41 1.27 -5.87
CA GLY A 626 -5.51 0.57 -4.59
C GLY A 626 -4.85 -0.81 -4.69
N PHE A 627 -4.79 -1.59 -3.62
CA PHE A 627 -4.16 -2.92 -3.58
C PHE A 627 -4.49 -3.78 -4.82
N GLY A 628 -3.58 -3.84 -5.82
CA GLY A 628 -3.77 -4.62 -7.06
C GLY A 628 -4.77 -4.05 -8.11
N VAL A 629 -5.22 -2.80 -8.01
CA VAL A 629 -6.21 -2.22 -8.93
C VAL A 629 -5.57 -1.68 -10.22
N LEU A 630 -5.61 -2.46 -11.31
CA LEU A 630 -5.31 -1.97 -12.66
C LEU A 630 -6.58 -1.95 -13.53
N ALA A 631 -6.95 -0.79 -14.08
CA ALA A 631 -8.17 -0.62 -14.86
C ALA A 631 -8.31 -1.59 -16.05
N THR A 632 -9.44 -2.29 -16.11
CA THR A 632 -9.94 -3.01 -17.30
C THR A 632 -10.98 -2.17 -18.02
N LEU A 633 -10.62 -1.59 -19.18
CA LEU A 633 -11.53 -0.81 -20.02
C LEU A 633 -12.27 -1.74 -21.01
N THR A 634 -13.60 -1.74 -20.96
CA THR A 634 -14.46 -2.46 -21.91
C THR A 634 -14.90 -1.51 -23.02
N ALA A 635 -14.55 -1.80 -24.27
CA ALA A 635 -15.03 -1.05 -25.43
C ALA A 635 -16.29 -1.70 -26.02
N LEU A 636 -17.47 -1.10 -25.80
CA LEU A 636 -18.68 -1.44 -26.54
C LEU A 636 -18.83 -0.48 -27.72
N GLY A 637 -18.80 -1.05 -28.94
CA GLY A 637 -18.65 -0.29 -30.19
C GLY A 637 -19.47 -0.80 -31.38
N GLY A 638 -20.75 -1.15 -31.14
CA GLY A 638 -21.83 -1.09 -32.13
C GLY A 638 -21.76 -1.91 -33.44
N VAL A 639 -22.59 -2.94 -33.53
CA VAL A 639 -23.33 -3.24 -34.77
C VAL A 639 -24.82 -3.35 -34.44
N ALA A 640 -25.64 -2.50 -35.04
CA ALA A 640 -27.09 -2.57 -34.93
C ALA A 640 -27.70 -3.37 -36.09
N VAL A 641 -28.82 -4.07 -35.87
CA VAL A 641 -30.03 -4.08 -36.74
C VAL A 641 -31.12 -5.03 -36.21
N LYS A 642 -32.35 -4.51 -36.08
CA LYS A 642 -33.69 -5.19 -36.00
C LYS A 642 -33.87 -6.31 -34.95
N LEU A 643 -34.85 -6.20 -34.04
CA LEU A 643 -36.28 -6.29 -34.38
C LEU A 643 -37.18 -5.62 -33.31
N LEU A 644 -38.10 -4.75 -33.75
CA LEU A 644 -39.23 -4.26 -32.96
C LEU A 644 -40.55 -4.68 -33.62
N SER A 645 -41.25 -5.62 -32.98
CA SER A 645 -42.71 -5.88 -32.98
C SER A 645 -42.89 -7.22 -32.24
N GLU A 646 -43.77 -7.44 -31.27
CA GLU A 646 -45.05 -6.81 -30.91
C GLU A 646 -45.32 -7.02 -29.41
N ARG A 647 -45.92 -6.04 -28.71
CA ARG A 647 -47.20 -6.16 -27.96
C ARG A 647 -47.43 -5.00 -26.98
N GLU A 648 -48.44 -4.20 -27.35
CA GLU A 648 -49.35 -3.36 -26.55
C GLU A 648 -48.76 -2.40 -25.49
#